data_AF-A0AAQ1KMB4-F1
#
_entry.id   AF-A0AAQ1KMB4-F1
#
_cell.length_a   1.000
_cell.length_b   1.000
_cell.length_c   1.000
_cell.angle_alpha   90.00
_cell.angle_beta   90.00
_cell.angle_gamma   90.00
#
_symmetry.space_group_name_H-M   'P 1'
#
loop_
_entity.id
_entity.type
_entity.pdbx_description
1 polymer ?
#
loop_
_entity_poly.entity_id
_entity_poly.type
_entity_poly.pdbx_seq_one_letter_code
_entity_poly.pdbx_strand_id
1 'polypeptide(L)'
;MVPTHLLFLGSLPLTANGKLDRRALPAPDASQAQQAYVAPRSELELALAAIWQEVLQLQQVGLEDNFFELGGHSLLATQVLSRLRQLLDAPLGLRDLFEHPCLGDLAAHIAGLAGQGAATAVPQLRSHGAKTRAPLSLVQRRLWITEQLSGGSSAYGMPMALRLRGPLAVEHLRRSFELVAQRHEVLRTAYSQDEEGNPLALIAARASLDIPLEDLSALAPAERDVRVNEAFRALSTTPIDLEQAPLVRARLLRLGADEHVLLHSMHHIISDGWSLGVLINDLVQSYSRLQRGESGELPALPLQYSDFSLWQEQLQAAGILEQQAGYWRERLAGYSGQLPLPLDRPRAPSASQAGGQLGFELPAALVARLREVAQRHGVTLYSLLLGSFQLFLHRLCGSDDVVVGVDVAGRGHTDLEALIGFFVNVLPLRSRLRDELPLGGYLRQIQQDLLAALEHQDLPFDMIVESVAVPRFKGMNPLLQVLFVMNNLPARRAAIDGLEVEALAAVEVHSKFDMALFVEEEQGRLQGNWQFASELFQRDSIQRFLGAWTALLEQFATDQDRKLGASMPIDVPSTGVSTPTAKGPKADKLGKFLKRAGTASAGGVVQPAGMRETPLVPGQRFPLLMEPSDSQLDLIEWTRHNRPLLEQKLAEHAGILFRGFRLDGIQGFEAFAEAVQPGLYGQYGDLPKKEGGRNTYRSTPYPERKMILFHNESSHQDRWPRKQLFYCEQPSLKGGATPVVDCRLMYQRLPQELRQRFEAKGLLYVRTFADKLDVPWQHFFKTEDRAEVERRCRESGIQWQWLGADELQIRTPGPAIIRHPVTGEASFFNQVQLHHIHCLDPDVREDLLAMYGLERMPRNVYYGDGTPIEDAVMELLGELYEACAVRFDWQKGDVILLDNMLAAHARDPYEGPRKIVVAMGDMYEQKDLRERTVAASAADTLEAQA
;
A
#
# COMPACT_ATOMS: atom_id res chain seq x y z
N MET A 1 24.26 41.27 -4.94
CA MET A 1 24.10 41.77 -3.56
C MET A 1 23.63 43.20 -3.66
N VAL A 2 22.38 43.47 -3.23
CA VAL A 2 21.87 44.83 -3.05
C VAL A 2 21.92 45.13 -1.55
N PRO A 3 22.56 46.23 -1.11
CA PRO A 3 22.61 46.59 0.30
C PRO A 3 21.21 46.83 0.87
N THR A 4 20.93 46.35 2.10
CA THR A 4 19.65 46.52 2.79
C THR A 4 19.30 47.99 3.05
N HIS A 5 20.30 48.87 3.09
CA HIS A 5 20.15 50.32 3.16
C HIS A 5 21.18 51.01 2.26
N LEU A 6 20.75 52.03 1.53
CA LEU A 6 21.63 52.95 0.79
C LEU A 6 21.51 54.35 1.40
N LEU A 7 22.55 54.77 2.12
CA LEU A 7 22.61 56.09 2.77
C LEU A 7 23.46 57.03 1.92
N PHE A 8 22.87 58.11 1.43
CA PHE A 8 23.60 59.13 0.68
C PHE A 8 24.26 60.11 1.65
N LEU A 9 25.58 60.19 1.61
CA LEU A 9 26.37 61.09 2.45
C LEU A 9 26.98 62.19 1.59
N GLY A 10 26.98 63.44 2.09
CA GLY A 10 27.66 64.55 1.41
C GLY A 10 29.19 64.38 1.35
N SER A 11 29.78 63.62 2.28
CA SER A 11 31.18 63.19 2.26
C SER A 11 31.39 61.97 3.16
N LEU A 12 32.41 61.15 2.86
CA LEU A 12 32.78 60.02 3.71
C LEU A 12 33.61 60.51 4.91
N PRO A 13 33.24 60.16 6.16
CA PRO A 13 34.04 60.52 7.33
C PRO A 13 35.38 59.77 7.30
N LEU A 14 36.48 60.51 7.44
CA LEU A 14 37.84 59.96 7.45
C LEU A 14 38.47 60.12 8.83
N THR A 15 39.24 59.13 9.24
CA THR A 15 40.16 59.19 10.37
C THR A 15 41.29 60.19 10.10
N ALA A 16 42.02 60.61 11.13
CA ALA A 16 43.19 61.49 11.00
C ALA A 16 44.28 60.97 10.03
N ASN A 17 44.29 59.66 9.73
CA ASN A 17 45.20 59.01 8.80
C ASN A 17 44.62 58.84 7.38
N GLY A 18 43.51 59.51 7.05
CA GLY A 18 42.90 59.51 5.72
C GLY A 18 42.14 58.22 5.34
N LYS A 19 41.91 57.31 6.29
CA LYS A 19 41.10 56.08 6.07
C LYS A 19 39.66 56.28 6.53
N LEU A 20 38.70 55.62 5.89
CA LEU A 20 37.28 55.63 6.27
C LEU A 20 37.08 55.32 7.76
N ASP A 21 36.47 56.25 8.49
CA ASP A 21 36.08 56.05 9.89
C ASP A 21 34.71 55.39 9.96
N ARG A 22 34.71 54.06 10.07
CA ARG A 22 33.48 53.25 10.11
C ARG A 22 32.62 53.53 11.35
N ARG A 23 33.19 54.05 12.44
CA ARG A 23 32.45 54.35 13.68
C ARG A 23 31.71 55.67 13.60
N ALA A 24 32.17 56.58 12.74
CA ALA A 24 31.54 57.88 12.50
C ALA A 24 30.48 57.86 11.38
N LEU A 25 30.25 56.71 10.74
CA LEU A 25 29.15 56.55 9.78
C LEU A 25 27.81 56.60 10.55
N PRO A 26 26.84 57.41 10.09
CA PRO A 26 25.52 57.43 10.70
C PRO A 26 24.87 56.05 10.62
N ALA A 27 24.25 55.61 11.72
CA ALA A 27 23.47 54.39 11.73
C ALA A 27 22.24 54.55 10.81
N PRO A 28 21.88 53.53 10.01
CA PRO A 28 20.61 53.55 9.28
C PRO A 28 19.46 53.67 10.28
N ASP A 29 18.56 54.63 10.06
CA ASP A 29 17.31 54.73 10.80
C ASP A 29 16.39 53.59 10.34
N ALA A 30 16.24 52.56 11.19
CA ALA A 30 15.47 51.36 10.88
C ALA A 30 13.99 51.67 10.55
N SER A 31 13.48 52.84 10.94
CA SER A 31 12.11 53.27 10.65
C SER A 31 11.87 53.73 9.22
N GLN A 32 12.93 53.96 8.43
CA GLN A 32 12.81 54.45 7.04
C GLN A 32 13.01 53.34 5.98
N ALA A 33 13.22 52.10 6.42
CA ALA A 33 13.73 51.01 5.58
C ALA A 33 12.69 49.97 5.14
N GLN A 34 11.42 50.10 5.55
CA GLN A 34 10.34 49.32 4.97
C GLN A 34 9.78 50.09 3.78
N GLN A 35 9.55 49.41 2.65
CA GLN A 35 8.47 49.82 1.74
C GLN A 35 7.26 50.16 2.62
N ALA A 36 6.68 51.35 2.44
CA ALA A 36 5.80 52.03 3.40
C ALA A 36 5.03 51.05 4.29
N TYR A 37 5.50 50.81 5.53
CA TYR A 37 4.81 49.90 6.44
C TYR A 37 3.39 50.42 6.66
N VAL A 38 2.41 49.74 6.05
CA VAL A 38 1.01 50.05 6.23
C VAL A 38 0.48 49.10 7.29
N ALA A 39 0.21 49.63 8.48
CA ALA A 39 -0.32 48.84 9.58
C ALA A 39 -1.68 48.21 9.21
N PRO A 40 -1.93 46.94 9.61
CA PRO A 40 -3.26 46.33 9.60
C PRO A 40 -4.28 47.21 10.32
N ARG A 41 -5.47 47.35 9.75
CA ARG A 41 -6.51 48.29 10.20
C ARG A 41 -7.78 47.59 10.67
N SER A 42 -8.24 46.58 9.92
CA SER A 42 -9.46 45.83 10.26
C SER A 42 -9.17 44.67 11.22
N GLU A 43 -10.20 44.18 11.93
CA GLU A 43 -10.08 43.00 12.81
C GLU A 43 -9.55 41.78 12.05
N LEU A 44 -10.00 41.59 10.80
CA LEU A 44 -9.53 40.53 9.91
C LEU A 44 -8.05 40.70 9.55
N GLU A 45 -7.63 41.92 9.17
CA GLU A 45 -6.22 42.19 8.84
C GLU A 45 -5.31 41.98 10.05
N LEU A 46 -5.74 42.39 11.25
CA LEU A 46 -5.00 42.18 12.49
C LEU A 46 -4.86 40.69 12.84
N ALA A 47 -5.93 39.90 12.67
CA ALA A 47 -5.90 38.46 12.87
C ALA A 47 -4.97 37.75 11.86
N LEU A 48 -5.05 38.14 10.58
CA LEU A 48 -4.16 37.66 9.52
C LEU A 48 -2.69 37.96 9.85
N ALA A 49 -2.39 39.20 10.25
CA ALA A 49 -1.03 39.61 10.58
C ALA A 49 -0.49 38.84 11.78
N ALA A 50 -1.30 38.62 12.81
CA ALA A 50 -0.91 37.80 13.97
C ALA A 50 -0.58 36.35 13.57
N ILE A 51 -1.38 35.74 12.70
CA ILE A 51 -1.11 34.39 12.19
C ILE A 51 0.20 34.36 11.40
N TRP A 52 0.43 35.33 10.51
CA TRP A 52 1.67 35.38 9.72
C TRP A 52 2.89 35.62 10.61
N GLN A 53 2.78 36.49 11.62
CA GLN A 53 3.86 36.72 12.60
C GLN A 53 4.22 35.42 13.34
N GLU A 54 3.22 34.66 13.79
CA GLU A 54 3.42 33.38 14.47
C GLU A 54 4.06 32.34 13.55
N VAL A 55 3.51 32.15 12.35
CA VAL A 55 3.95 31.10 11.42
C VAL A 55 5.32 31.43 10.81
N LEU A 56 5.56 32.68 10.42
CA LEU A 56 6.82 33.13 9.82
C LEU A 56 7.88 33.52 10.87
N GLN A 57 7.52 33.52 12.16
CA GLN A 57 8.39 33.94 13.27
C GLN A 57 8.92 35.37 13.10
N LEU A 58 8.04 36.29 12.69
CA LEU A 58 8.35 37.70 12.44
C LEU A 58 7.78 38.59 13.54
N GLN A 59 8.50 39.66 13.88
CA GLN A 59 8.02 40.63 14.87
C GLN A 59 6.88 41.49 14.34
N GLN A 60 6.84 41.77 13.04
CA GLN A 60 5.90 42.71 12.42
C GLN A 60 5.57 42.27 10.98
N VAL A 61 4.29 42.37 10.61
CA VAL A 61 3.79 42.14 9.25
C VAL A 61 2.82 43.28 8.90
N GLY A 62 3.00 43.89 7.72
CA GLY A 62 2.19 44.97 7.14
C GLY A 62 1.19 44.50 6.08
N LEU A 63 0.30 45.39 5.64
CA LEU A 63 -0.72 45.08 4.63
C LEU A 63 -0.14 44.76 3.24
N GLU A 64 0.95 45.43 2.87
CA GLU A 64 1.59 45.26 1.56
C GLU A 64 2.64 44.14 1.57
N ASP A 65 2.86 43.49 2.72
CA ASP A 65 3.83 42.41 2.82
C ASP A 65 3.31 41.17 2.08
N ASN A 66 4.20 40.58 1.28
CA ASN A 66 3.94 39.35 0.54
C ASN A 66 4.39 38.12 1.36
N PHE A 67 3.49 37.15 1.53
CA PHE A 67 3.74 35.94 2.32
C PHE A 67 5.01 35.19 1.93
N PHE A 68 5.24 35.02 0.62
CA PHE A 68 6.35 34.24 0.10
C PHE A 68 7.67 35.02 0.11
N GLU A 69 7.61 36.35 0.01
CA GLU A 69 8.79 37.22 0.16
C GLU A 69 9.28 37.28 1.60
N LEU A 70 8.36 37.13 2.56
CA LEU A 70 8.67 37.01 3.99
C LEU A 70 9.21 35.63 4.39
N GLY A 71 9.48 34.73 3.43
CA GLY A 71 10.01 33.38 3.68
C GLY A 71 8.95 32.30 3.80
N GLY A 72 7.68 32.61 3.51
CA GLY A 72 6.61 31.63 3.42
C GLY A 72 6.83 30.59 2.32
N HIS A 73 6.50 29.33 2.60
CA HIS A 73 6.50 28.23 1.64
C HIS A 73 5.24 27.37 1.79
N SER A 74 5.02 26.40 0.90
CA SER A 74 3.74 25.65 0.82
C SER A 74 3.30 25.02 2.15
N LEU A 75 4.23 24.50 2.95
CA LEU A 75 3.90 24.00 4.30
C LEU A 75 3.42 25.12 5.24
N LEU A 76 4.14 26.25 5.35
CA LEU A 76 3.72 27.41 6.16
C LEU A 76 2.39 27.97 5.64
N ALA A 77 2.17 27.96 4.33
CA ALA A 77 0.90 28.36 3.72
C ALA A 77 -0.26 27.46 4.20
N THR A 78 -0.08 26.14 4.20
CA THR A 78 -1.09 25.21 4.76
C THR A 78 -1.35 25.49 6.24
N GLN A 79 -0.31 25.81 7.02
CA GLN A 79 -0.42 26.17 8.44
C GLN A 79 -1.22 27.47 8.67
N VAL A 80 -0.97 28.50 7.85
CA VAL A 80 -1.74 29.75 7.87
C VAL A 80 -3.21 29.46 7.57
N LEU A 81 -3.49 28.68 6.52
CA LEU A 81 -4.86 28.37 6.11
C LEU A 81 -5.61 27.56 7.15
N SER A 82 -4.95 26.60 7.80
CA SER A 82 -5.54 25.86 8.92
C SER A 82 -5.98 26.80 10.05
N ARG A 83 -5.11 27.74 10.46
CA ARG A 83 -5.43 28.72 11.51
C ARG A 83 -6.55 29.67 11.07
N LEU A 84 -6.55 30.10 9.81
CA LEU A 84 -7.60 30.97 9.28
C LEU A 84 -8.97 30.29 9.23
N ARG A 85 -9.04 29.02 8.81
CA ARG A 85 -10.29 28.25 8.81
C ARG A 85 -10.85 28.01 10.21
N GLN A 86 -10.01 28.00 11.25
CA GLN A 86 -10.48 27.92 12.64
C GLN A 86 -11.10 29.25 13.12
N LEU A 87 -10.61 30.38 12.61
CA LEU A 87 -11.12 31.71 12.98
C LEU A 87 -12.30 32.16 12.09
N LEU A 88 -12.41 31.63 10.88
CA LEU A 88 -13.31 32.12 9.82
C LEU A 88 -14.07 30.96 9.19
N ASP A 89 -15.39 31.10 9.06
CA ASP A 89 -16.25 30.17 8.32
C ASP A 89 -16.23 30.49 6.80
N ALA A 90 -15.04 30.45 6.20
CA ALA A 90 -14.80 30.77 4.80
C ALA A 90 -14.12 29.61 4.05
N PRO A 91 -14.53 29.29 2.81
CA PRO A 91 -13.93 28.23 2.01
C PRO A 91 -12.59 28.70 1.40
N LEU A 92 -11.55 28.85 2.23
CA LEU A 92 -10.20 29.22 1.78
C LEU A 92 -9.39 27.99 1.39
N GLY A 93 -8.87 27.95 0.18
CA GLY A 93 -7.91 26.97 -0.34
C GLY A 93 -6.47 27.48 -0.39
N LEU A 94 -5.54 26.59 -0.76
CA LEU A 94 -4.13 26.95 -0.91
C LEU A 94 -3.92 27.93 -2.07
N ARG A 95 -4.69 27.76 -3.15
CA ARG A 95 -4.69 28.63 -4.31
C ARG A 95 -4.96 30.09 -3.96
N ASP A 96 -5.89 30.37 -3.04
CA ASP A 96 -6.27 31.74 -2.67
C ASP A 96 -5.08 32.53 -2.11
N LEU A 97 -4.24 31.91 -1.28
CA LEU A 97 -3.03 32.55 -0.75
C LEU A 97 -1.98 32.81 -1.83
N PHE A 98 -1.93 31.95 -2.86
CA PHE A 98 -1.00 32.14 -3.99
C PHE A 98 -1.49 33.20 -4.98
N GLU A 99 -2.80 33.32 -5.18
CA GLU A 99 -3.41 34.34 -6.04
C GLU A 99 -3.46 35.71 -5.35
N HIS A 100 -3.59 35.72 -4.02
CA HIS A 100 -3.59 36.92 -3.18
C HIS A 100 -2.47 36.85 -2.12
N PRO A 101 -1.19 36.95 -2.54
CA PRO A 101 -0.05 36.72 -1.65
C PRO A 101 0.25 37.90 -0.72
N CYS A 102 -0.32 39.08 -0.95
CA CYS A 102 -0.19 40.24 -0.08
C CYS A 102 -1.28 40.21 0.99
N LEU A 103 -0.93 40.55 2.24
CA LEU A 103 -1.84 40.43 3.38
C LEU A 103 -3.16 41.20 3.17
N GLY A 104 -3.08 42.42 2.64
CA GLY A 104 -4.25 43.26 2.36
C GLY A 104 -5.16 42.69 1.26
N ASP A 105 -4.57 42.13 0.20
CA ASP A 105 -5.32 41.50 -0.90
C ASP A 105 -6.03 40.23 -0.42
N LEU A 106 -5.36 39.43 0.40
CA LEU A 106 -5.94 38.24 1.02
C LEU A 106 -7.09 38.62 1.97
N ALA A 107 -6.91 39.66 2.77
CA ALA A 107 -7.96 40.17 3.66
C ALA A 107 -9.19 40.64 2.86
N ALA A 108 -8.99 41.35 1.75
CA ALA A 108 -10.06 41.79 0.87
C ALA A 108 -10.80 40.62 0.20
N HIS A 109 -10.06 39.60 -0.26
CA HIS A 109 -10.61 38.38 -0.83
C HIS A 109 -11.47 37.62 0.18
N ILE A 110 -10.95 37.39 1.39
CA ILE A 110 -11.67 36.75 2.51
C ILE A 110 -12.95 37.52 2.84
N ALA A 111 -12.87 38.86 2.94
CA ALA A 111 -14.03 39.69 3.23
C ALA A 111 -15.11 39.59 2.13
N GLY A 112 -14.72 39.37 0.87
CA GLY A 112 -15.64 39.12 -0.25
C GLY A 112 -16.30 37.73 -0.25
N LEU A 113 -15.70 36.74 0.41
CA LEU A 113 -16.24 35.40 0.59
C LEU A 113 -17.24 35.33 1.76
N ALA A 114 -17.17 36.26 2.72
CA ALA A 114 -18.07 36.33 3.86
C ALA A 114 -19.53 36.54 3.40
N GLY A 115 -20.37 35.53 3.61
CA GLY A 115 -21.80 35.54 3.23
C GLY A 115 -22.18 34.62 2.05
N GLN A 116 -21.20 34.04 1.35
CA GLN A 116 -21.44 33.02 0.32
C GLN A 116 -21.49 31.63 0.94
N GLY A 117 -22.48 31.42 1.81
CA GLY A 117 -22.66 30.15 2.52
C GLY A 117 -22.93 28.99 1.58
N ALA A 118 -21.98 28.05 1.52
CA ALA A 118 -22.21 26.62 1.50
C ALA A 118 -20.88 25.94 1.85
N ALA A 119 -20.54 25.88 3.14
CA ALA A 119 -19.56 24.91 3.60
C ALA A 119 -20.13 23.53 3.24
N THR A 120 -19.57 22.89 2.21
CA THR A 120 -19.67 21.44 2.09
C THR A 120 -19.25 20.88 3.44
N ALA A 121 -20.08 20.01 4.03
CA ALA A 121 -19.88 19.48 5.37
C ALA A 121 -18.66 18.54 5.39
N VAL A 122 -17.45 19.11 5.30
CA VAL A 122 -16.19 18.40 5.45
C VAL A 122 -16.10 17.96 6.92
N PRO A 123 -15.90 16.67 7.21
CA PRO A 123 -15.69 16.19 8.56
C PRO A 123 -14.61 16.99 9.28
N GLN A 124 -14.92 17.46 10.49
CA GLN A 124 -14.00 18.25 11.31
C GLN A 124 -13.09 17.32 12.13
N LEU A 125 -11.80 17.65 12.19
CA LEU A 125 -10.86 16.96 13.06
C LEU A 125 -11.13 17.38 14.52
N ARG A 126 -11.45 16.42 15.38
CA ARG A 126 -11.82 16.68 16.78
C ARG A 126 -11.32 15.58 17.70
N SER A 127 -11.13 15.92 18.98
CA SER A 127 -10.80 14.91 19.98
C SER A 127 -12.00 14.01 20.24
N HIS A 128 -11.74 12.71 20.36
CA HIS A 128 -12.72 11.73 20.79
C HIS A 128 -12.40 11.13 22.18
N GLY A 129 -11.60 11.82 22.99
CA GLY A 129 -11.26 11.42 24.36
C GLY A 129 -10.41 10.14 24.45
N ALA A 130 -10.23 9.62 25.67
CA ALA A 130 -9.37 8.47 25.95
C ALA A 130 -9.88 7.19 25.28
N LYS A 131 -8.95 6.41 24.71
CA LYS A 131 -9.24 5.18 23.96
C LYS A 131 -8.29 4.07 24.36
N THR A 132 -8.79 2.83 24.26
CA THR A 132 -7.97 1.61 24.35
C THR A 132 -7.81 0.92 23.00
N ARG A 133 -8.63 1.30 22.02
CA ARG A 133 -8.58 0.79 20.64
C ARG A 133 -8.94 1.89 19.64
N ALA A 134 -8.34 1.84 18.46
CA ALA A 134 -8.64 2.75 17.35
C ALA A 134 -8.38 2.06 16.01
N PRO A 135 -9.02 2.49 14.91
CA PRO A 135 -8.63 2.07 13.58
C PRO A 135 -7.22 2.59 13.24
N LEU A 136 -6.54 1.90 12.34
CA LEU A 136 -5.30 2.41 11.74
C LEU A 136 -5.64 3.52 10.75
N SER A 137 -4.80 4.55 10.70
CA SER A 137 -4.83 5.51 9.59
C SER A 137 -4.56 4.78 8.28
N LEU A 138 -4.94 5.37 7.15
CA LEU A 138 -4.81 4.71 5.86
C LEU A 138 -3.35 4.34 5.52
N VAL A 139 -2.41 5.23 5.88
CA VAL A 139 -0.97 5.00 5.71
C VAL A 139 -0.42 3.94 6.69
N GLN A 140 -0.91 3.89 7.93
CA GLN A 140 -0.55 2.84 8.88
C GLN A 140 -1.06 1.46 8.43
N ARG A 141 -2.30 1.40 7.93
CA ARG A 141 -2.92 0.17 7.44
C ARG A 141 -2.07 -0.48 6.37
N ARG A 142 -1.59 0.32 5.41
CA ARG A 142 -0.75 -0.17 4.32
C ARG A 142 0.63 -0.65 4.78
N LEU A 143 1.25 0.07 5.71
CA LEU A 143 2.53 -0.33 6.27
C LEU A 143 2.41 -1.62 7.10
N TRP A 144 1.36 -1.74 7.91
CA TRP A 144 1.06 -2.96 8.66
C TRP A 144 0.88 -4.16 7.73
N ILE A 145 0.09 -4.00 6.66
CA ILE A 145 -0.07 -5.03 5.63
C ILE A 145 1.28 -5.45 5.02
N THR A 146 2.14 -4.48 4.69
CA THR A 146 3.47 -4.75 4.11
C THR A 146 4.37 -5.53 5.08
N GLU A 147 4.35 -5.19 6.36
CA GLU A 147 5.08 -5.91 7.40
C GLU A 147 4.58 -7.34 7.58
N GLN A 148 3.25 -7.54 7.63
CA GLN A 148 2.62 -8.86 7.71
C GLN A 148 2.99 -9.75 6.52
N LEU A 149 3.11 -9.18 5.32
CA LEU A 149 3.55 -9.91 4.13
C LEU A 149 5.01 -10.35 4.16
N SER A 150 5.87 -9.47 4.68
CA SER A 150 7.30 -9.73 4.75
C SER A 150 7.69 -10.69 5.88
N GLY A 151 6.77 -11.00 6.80
CA GLY A 151 7.02 -11.84 7.98
C GLY A 151 7.83 -11.13 9.06
N GLY A 152 7.76 -9.80 9.13
CA GLY A 152 8.56 -8.95 10.01
C GLY A 152 9.92 -8.63 9.41
N SER A 153 10.08 -7.41 8.90
CA SER A 153 11.33 -6.91 8.32
C SER A 153 11.97 -5.82 9.19
N SER A 154 13.26 -5.57 9.02
CA SER A 154 13.91 -4.37 9.57
C SER A 154 13.81 -3.16 8.63
N ALA A 155 13.18 -3.29 7.45
CA ALA A 155 13.20 -2.28 6.38
C ALA A 155 12.45 -0.98 6.73
N TYR A 156 11.60 -1.03 7.77
CA TYR A 156 10.87 0.12 8.30
C TYR A 156 11.28 0.47 9.74
N GLY A 157 12.40 -0.07 10.22
CA GLY A 157 13.07 0.46 11.40
C GLY A 157 13.70 1.82 11.10
N MET A 158 13.63 2.74 12.06
CA MET A 158 14.24 4.08 11.99
C MET A 158 15.37 4.18 13.04
N PRO A 159 16.53 3.54 12.80
CA PRO A 159 17.64 3.56 13.75
C PRO A 159 18.38 4.90 13.71
N MET A 160 18.78 5.41 14.87
CA MET A 160 19.63 6.58 15.00
C MET A 160 20.56 6.44 16.21
N ALA A 161 21.77 6.99 16.07
CA ALA A 161 22.78 7.08 17.10
C ALA A 161 23.07 8.54 17.43
N LEU A 162 22.98 8.90 18.71
CA LEU A 162 23.25 10.24 19.22
C LEU A 162 24.41 10.18 20.21
N ARG A 163 25.49 10.91 19.93
CA ARG A 163 26.56 11.14 20.89
C ARG A 163 26.17 12.30 21.81
N LEU A 164 26.33 12.07 23.11
CA LEU A 164 25.99 12.98 24.19
C LEU A 164 27.27 13.33 24.95
N ARG A 165 27.64 14.62 25.00
CA ARG A 165 28.85 15.10 25.70
C ARG A 165 28.48 16.06 26.82
N GLY A 166 28.91 15.77 28.03
CA GLY A 166 28.56 16.48 29.26
C GLY A 166 27.94 15.57 30.33
N PRO A 167 27.63 16.12 31.52
CA PRO A 167 27.01 15.37 32.61
C PRO A 167 25.60 14.88 32.24
N LEU A 168 25.44 13.56 32.16
CA LEU A 168 24.16 12.92 31.85
C LEU A 168 23.56 12.26 33.10
N ALA A 169 22.38 12.69 33.51
CA ALA A 169 21.57 12.02 34.52
C ALA A 169 20.71 10.93 33.85
N VAL A 170 21.21 9.69 33.86
CA VAL A 170 20.56 8.54 33.18
C VAL A 170 19.11 8.34 33.64
N GLU A 171 18.82 8.54 34.92
CA GLU A 171 17.46 8.42 35.46
C GLU A 171 16.51 9.51 34.93
N HIS A 172 17.01 10.74 34.73
CA HIS A 172 16.21 11.80 34.10
C HIS A 172 15.94 11.47 32.65
N LEU A 173 16.93 10.93 31.91
CA LEU A 173 16.74 10.49 30.54
C LEU A 173 15.65 9.40 30.44
N ARG A 174 15.73 8.35 31.27
CA ARG A 174 14.70 7.29 31.32
C ARG A 174 13.32 7.86 31.64
N ARG A 175 13.24 8.73 32.64
CA ARG A 175 11.99 9.37 33.04
C ARG A 175 11.40 10.26 31.95
N SER A 176 12.24 10.97 31.19
CA SER A 176 11.79 11.75 30.03
C SER A 176 11.14 10.86 28.97
N PHE A 177 11.72 9.70 28.65
CA PHE A 177 11.10 8.77 27.71
C PHE A 177 9.72 8.27 28.19
N GLU A 178 9.59 7.92 29.47
CA GLU A 178 8.30 7.52 30.05
C GLU A 178 7.25 8.62 29.96
N LEU A 179 7.61 9.86 30.28
CA LEU A 179 6.71 11.02 30.24
C LEU A 179 6.27 11.34 28.81
N VAL A 180 7.19 11.24 27.84
CA VAL A 180 6.88 11.45 26.43
C VAL A 180 6.01 10.32 25.88
N ALA A 181 6.28 9.06 26.24
CA ALA A 181 5.41 7.93 25.89
C ALA A 181 4.02 8.03 26.55
N GLN A 182 3.91 8.61 27.74
CA GLN A 182 2.62 8.87 28.38
C GLN A 182 1.84 9.97 27.65
N ARG A 183 2.54 11.02 27.20
CA ARG A 183 2.00 12.17 26.47
C ARG A 183 1.47 11.79 25.07
N HIS A 184 2.21 10.94 24.35
CA HIS A 184 1.88 10.54 22.98
C HIS A 184 1.38 9.10 22.93
N GLU A 185 0.07 8.90 22.72
CA GLU A 185 -0.55 7.57 22.66
C GLU A 185 0.17 6.62 21.72
N VAL A 186 0.59 7.12 20.56
CA VAL A 186 1.22 6.32 19.50
C VAL A 186 2.48 5.57 19.96
N LEU A 187 3.23 6.11 20.93
CA LEU A 187 4.46 5.48 21.45
C LEU A 187 4.17 4.28 22.35
N ARG A 188 2.93 4.14 22.82
CA ARG A 188 2.41 3.05 23.66
C ARG A 188 1.32 2.25 22.94
N THR A 189 1.32 2.29 21.61
CA THR A 189 0.36 1.59 20.76
C THR A 189 0.98 0.35 20.13
N ALA A 190 0.29 -0.77 20.22
CA ALA A 190 0.55 -2.00 19.45
C ALA A 190 -0.45 -2.11 18.29
N TYR A 191 -0.12 -2.90 17.27
CA TYR A 191 -0.95 -3.11 16.08
C TYR A 191 -1.20 -4.60 15.90
N SER A 192 -2.47 -4.98 15.99
CA SER A 192 -2.92 -6.36 15.84
C SER A 192 -4.08 -6.40 14.83
N GLN A 193 -4.83 -7.49 14.83
CA GLN A 193 -6.06 -7.63 14.05
C GLN A 193 -7.20 -8.08 14.96
N ASP A 194 -8.43 -7.67 14.65
CA ASP A 194 -9.62 -8.17 15.33
C ASP A 194 -10.00 -9.60 14.87
N GLU A 195 -11.10 -10.13 15.41
CA GLU A 195 -11.60 -11.48 15.07
C GLU A 195 -12.00 -11.63 13.60
N GLU A 196 -12.27 -10.50 12.92
CA GLU A 196 -12.62 -10.42 11.49
C GLU A 196 -11.37 -10.25 10.60
N GLY A 197 -10.18 -10.09 11.22
CA GLY A 197 -8.91 -9.88 10.54
C GLY A 197 -8.67 -8.44 10.09
N ASN A 198 -9.47 -7.47 10.57
CA ASN A 198 -9.24 -6.05 10.32
C ASN A 198 -8.14 -5.53 11.24
N PRO A 199 -7.22 -4.68 10.75
CA PRO A 199 -6.14 -4.17 11.56
C PRO A 199 -6.65 -3.20 12.63
N LEU A 200 -6.11 -3.33 13.83
CA LEU A 200 -6.52 -2.60 15.02
C LEU A 200 -5.31 -2.03 15.77
N ALA A 201 -5.38 -0.76 16.15
CA ALA A 201 -4.41 -0.14 17.04
C ALA A 201 -4.88 -0.31 18.50
N LEU A 202 -4.05 -0.95 19.32
CA LEU A 202 -4.28 -1.22 20.74
C LEU A 202 -3.44 -0.27 21.58
N ILE A 203 -4.11 0.62 22.30
CA ILE A 203 -3.47 1.72 23.03
C ILE A 203 -3.32 1.31 24.50
N ALA A 204 -2.10 1.02 24.94
CA ALA A 204 -1.83 0.62 26.31
C ALA A 204 -1.91 1.82 27.26
N ALA A 205 -2.43 1.64 28.48
CA ALA A 205 -2.54 2.74 29.45
C ALA A 205 -1.17 3.32 29.87
N ARG A 206 -0.15 2.46 29.89
CA ARG A 206 1.27 2.77 30.15
C ARG A 206 2.13 1.84 29.32
N ALA A 207 3.31 2.31 28.90
CA ALA A 207 4.37 1.48 28.35
C ALA A 207 5.67 1.80 29.08
N SER A 208 6.44 0.77 29.43
CA SER A 208 7.79 0.91 29.98
C SER A 208 8.81 0.70 28.87
N LEU A 209 9.63 1.71 28.60
CA LEU A 209 10.76 1.58 27.68
C LEU A 209 12.00 1.20 28.49
N ASP A 210 12.55 0.01 28.25
CA ASP A 210 13.83 -0.36 28.82
C ASP A 210 14.98 0.31 28.04
N ILE A 211 15.90 0.95 28.77
CA ILE A 211 17.08 1.60 28.24
C ILE A 211 18.30 1.03 28.98
N PRO A 212 18.79 -0.16 28.58
CA PRO A 212 19.95 -0.76 29.19
C PRO A 212 21.17 0.15 29.02
N LEU A 213 21.91 0.32 30.12
CA LEU A 213 23.18 1.04 30.16
C LEU A 213 24.32 0.02 30.03
N GLU A 214 25.14 0.18 29.00
CA GLU A 214 26.32 -0.63 28.77
C GLU A 214 27.57 0.22 28.98
N ASP A 215 28.44 -0.16 29.93
CA ASP A 215 29.66 0.58 30.21
C ASP A 215 30.82 0.07 29.33
N LEU A 216 31.25 0.92 28.39
CA LEU A 216 32.37 0.69 27.49
C LEU A 216 33.60 1.52 27.86
N SER A 217 33.55 2.28 28.97
CA SER A 217 34.59 3.24 29.34
C SER A 217 35.95 2.59 29.66
N ALA A 218 35.94 1.30 30.03
CA ALA A 218 37.14 0.51 30.30
C ALA A 218 37.85 0.01 29.02
N LEU A 219 37.21 0.07 27.85
CA LEU A 219 37.78 -0.41 26.59
C LEU A 219 38.76 0.60 25.97
N ALA A 220 39.69 0.13 25.14
CA ALA A 220 40.52 1.02 24.33
C ALA A 220 39.67 1.79 23.30
N PRO A 221 40.04 3.02 22.87
CA PRO A 221 39.22 3.82 21.96
C PRO A 221 38.81 3.10 20.67
N ALA A 222 39.74 2.39 20.02
CA ALA A 222 39.44 1.63 18.80
C ALA A 222 38.44 0.49 19.04
N GLU A 223 38.53 -0.18 20.19
CA GLU A 223 37.60 -1.24 20.58
C GLU A 223 36.21 -0.68 20.93
N ARG A 224 36.15 0.53 21.52
CA ARG A 224 34.88 1.24 21.77
C ARG A 224 34.16 1.53 20.47
N ASP A 225 34.86 2.10 19.48
CA ASP A 225 34.24 2.45 18.19
C ASP A 225 33.71 1.21 17.47
N VAL A 226 34.46 0.10 17.49
CA VAL A 226 33.98 -1.20 16.98
C VAL A 226 32.70 -1.61 17.70
N ARG A 227 32.69 -1.57 19.04
CA ARG A 227 31.55 -2.02 19.83
C ARG A 227 30.30 -1.13 19.69
N VAL A 228 30.48 0.17 19.50
CA VAL A 228 29.40 1.12 19.17
C VAL A 228 28.78 0.76 17.83
N ASN A 229 29.62 0.50 16.80
CA ASN A 229 29.16 0.14 15.47
C ASN A 229 28.43 -1.23 15.46
N GLU A 230 28.94 -2.22 16.19
CA GLU A 230 28.28 -3.51 16.36
C GLU A 230 26.92 -3.36 17.04
N ALA A 231 26.83 -2.58 18.12
CA ALA A 231 25.58 -2.32 18.82
C ALA A 231 24.57 -1.59 17.93
N PHE A 232 25.02 -0.61 17.13
CA PHE A 232 24.16 0.08 16.17
C PHE A 232 23.68 -0.83 15.06
N ARG A 233 24.55 -1.66 14.47
CA ARG A 233 24.15 -2.65 13.46
C ARG A 233 23.13 -3.64 14.01
N ALA A 234 23.37 -4.20 15.19
CA ALA A 234 22.44 -5.12 15.83
C ALA A 234 21.06 -4.46 16.08
N LEU A 235 21.05 -3.20 16.53
CA LEU A 235 19.82 -2.42 16.69
C LEU A 235 19.07 -2.27 15.35
N SER A 236 19.77 -1.90 14.28
CA SER A 236 19.23 -1.65 12.95
C SER A 236 18.69 -2.90 12.25
N THR A 237 19.32 -4.06 12.43
CA THR A 237 18.92 -5.29 11.75
C THR A 237 17.88 -6.11 12.50
N THR A 238 17.66 -5.84 13.78
CA THR A 238 16.66 -6.54 14.58
C THR A 238 15.27 -5.98 14.24
N PRO A 239 14.29 -6.80 13.83
CA PRO A 239 12.91 -6.35 13.59
C PRO A 239 12.21 -5.83 14.85
N ILE A 240 11.18 -5.00 14.70
CA ILE A 240 10.31 -4.54 15.78
C ILE A 240 8.98 -5.26 15.63
N ASP A 241 8.57 -6.03 16.64
CA ASP A 241 7.28 -6.72 16.66
C ASP A 241 6.14 -5.71 16.84
N LEU A 242 5.27 -5.58 15.84
CA LEU A 242 4.15 -4.64 15.86
C LEU A 242 3.10 -5.00 16.90
N GLU A 243 3.01 -6.25 17.33
CA GLU A 243 2.01 -6.71 18.30
C GLU A 243 2.37 -6.35 19.75
N GLN A 244 3.59 -5.86 20.00
CA GLN A 244 4.11 -5.60 21.34
C GLN A 244 4.59 -4.15 21.52
N ALA A 245 3.77 -3.33 22.18
CA ALA A 245 4.16 -1.98 22.56
C ALA A 245 5.16 -1.98 23.73
N PRO A 246 6.10 -1.02 23.80
CA PRO A 246 6.30 0.09 22.85
C PRO A 246 7.07 -0.33 21.60
N LEU A 247 6.73 0.25 20.43
CA LEU A 247 7.46 0.03 19.17
C LEU A 247 8.75 0.85 19.04
N VAL A 248 9.43 1.04 20.18
CA VAL A 248 10.68 1.79 20.34
C VAL A 248 11.64 0.92 21.12
N ARG A 249 12.91 0.89 20.69
CA ARG A 249 14.01 0.27 21.41
C ARG A 249 15.12 1.29 21.59
N ALA A 250 15.75 1.30 22.75
CA ALA A 250 16.88 2.17 23.03
C ALA A 250 17.96 1.44 23.81
N ARG A 251 19.20 1.93 23.73
CA ARG A 251 20.35 1.49 24.52
C ARG A 251 21.27 2.68 24.75
N LEU A 252 21.78 2.81 25.96
CA LEU A 252 22.77 3.82 26.31
C LEU A 252 24.14 3.16 26.45
N LEU A 253 25.13 3.66 25.73
CA LEU A 253 26.52 3.22 25.82
C LEU A 253 27.32 4.32 26.54
N ARG A 254 28.02 3.98 27.62
CA ARG A 254 28.91 4.91 28.31
C ARG A 254 30.32 4.76 27.77
N LEU A 255 30.87 5.82 27.19
CA LEU A 255 32.23 5.86 26.65
C LEU A 255 33.25 6.48 27.63
N GLY A 256 32.76 7.27 28.59
CA GLY A 256 33.56 7.95 29.60
C GLY A 256 32.70 8.53 30.73
N ALA A 257 33.28 9.40 31.56
CA ALA A 257 32.53 10.07 32.63
C ALA A 257 31.41 10.98 32.09
N ASP A 258 31.75 11.77 31.06
CA ASP A 258 30.88 12.78 30.44
C ASP A 258 30.65 12.48 28.95
N GLU A 259 30.78 11.23 28.52
CA GLU A 259 30.59 10.85 27.12
C GLU A 259 29.75 9.58 27.01
N HIS A 260 28.63 9.69 26.30
CA HIS A 260 27.69 8.61 26.08
C HIS A 260 27.25 8.56 24.61
N VAL A 261 26.75 7.40 24.18
CA VAL A 261 26.06 7.23 22.90
C VAL A 261 24.69 6.62 23.17
N LEU A 262 23.62 7.36 22.88
CA LEU A 262 22.25 6.87 22.88
C LEU A 262 21.93 6.29 21.50
N LEU A 263 21.75 4.97 21.46
CA LEU A 263 21.23 4.25 20.31
C LEU A 263 19.72 4.10 20.49
N HIS A 264 18.94 4.37 19.46
CA HIS A 264 17.52 4.03 19.47
C HIS A 264 17.02 3.68 18.07
N SER A 265 15.96 2.89 18.01
CA SER A 265 15.23 2.54 16.80
C SER A 265 13.75 2.49 17.11
N MET A 266 12.94 3.08 16.24
CA MET A 266 11.48 3.01 16.32
C MET A 266 10.89 2.54 14.99
N HIS A 267 9.69 1.97 15.02
CA HIS A 267 9.04 1.54 13.79
C HIS A 267 8.40 2.73 13.05
N HIS A 268 8.53 2.78 11.73
CA HIS A 268 7.98 3.88 10.92
C HIS A 268 6.44 4.00 10.98
N ILE A 269 5.74 2.97 11.49
CA ILE A 269 4.26 3.01 11.68
C ILE A 269 3.82 3.97 12.80
N ILE A 270 4.70 4.28 13.76
CA ILE A 270 4.43 5.18 14.88
C ILE A 270 5.13 6.54 14.73
N SER A 271 5.92 6.76 13.67
CA SER A 271 6.78 7.94 13.56
C SER A 271 7.16 8.24 12.11
N ASP A 272 7.55 9.48 11.85
CA ASP A 272 8.08 9.98 10.59
C ASP A 272 9.20 11.01 10.85
N GLY A 273 9.77 11.59 9.79
CA GLY A 273 10.85 12.58 9.93
C GLY A 273 10.46 13.80 10.77
N TRP A 274 9.19 14.24 10.69
CA TRP A 274 8.65 15.34 11.49
C TRP A 274 8.52 14.94 12.97
N SER A 275 7.96 13.76 13.23
CA SER A 275 7.78 13.20 14.56
C SER A 275 9.09 13.06 15.32
N LEU A 276 10.19 12.80 14.62
CA LEU A 276 11.50 12.74 15.26
C LEU A 276 11.92 14.11 15.85
N GLY A 277 11.62 15.20 15.15
CA GLY A 277 11.84 16.56 15.68
C GLY A 277 11.00 16.83 16.92
N VAL A 278 9.72 16.45 16.89
CA VAL A 278 8.80 16.56 18.04
C VAL A 278 9.29 15.72 19.22
N LEU A 279 9.67 14.47 18.98
CA LEU A 279 10.20 13.56 20.00
C LEU A 279 11.43 14.15 20.70
N ILE A 280 12.41 14.63 19.94
CA ILE A 280 13.63 15.24 20.50
C ILE A 280 13.27 16.47 21.33
N ASN A 281 12.43 17.35 20.82
CA ASN A 281 12.04 18.57 21.52
C ASN A 281 11.30 18.29 22.83
N ASP A 282 10.43 17.29 22.86
CA ASP A 282 9.72 16.88 24.07
C ASP A 282 10.66 16.22 25.08
N LEU A 283 11.57 15.35 24.63
CA LEU A 283 12.59 14.73 25.48
C LEU A 283 13.50 15.78 26.13
N VAL A 284 14.02 16.73 25.35
CA VAL A 284 14.89 17.82 25.83
C VAL A 284 14.16 18.68 26.87
N GLN A 285 12.90 19.03 26.61
CA GLN A 285 12.11 19.85 27.54
C GLN A 285 11.81 19.11 28.85
N SER A 286 11.35 17.87 28.77
CA SER A 286 11.10 17.05 29.96
C SER A 286 12.37 16.82 30.77
N TYR A 287 13.50 16.53 30.11
CA TYR A 287 14.79 16.34 30.78
C TYR A 287 15.24 17.62 31.51
N SER A 288 15.17 18.77 30.82
CA SER A 288 15.59 20.06 31.39
C SER A 288 14.76 20.47 32.61
N ARG A 289 13.45 20.15 32.63
CA ARG A 289 12.58 20.38 33.79
C ARG A 289 12.96 19.49 34.97
N LEU A 290 13.19 18.20 34.72
CA LEU A 290 13.63 17.25 35.75
C LEU A 290 14.96 17.67 36.37
N GLN A 291 15.91 18.14 35.55
CA GLN A 291 17.21 18.64 36.02
C GLN A 291 17.09 19.86 36.93
N ARG A 292 16.05 20.70 36.74
CA ARG A 292 15.73 21.84 37.61
C ARG A 292 14.91 21.46 38.85
N GLY A 293 14.60 20.18 39.03
CA GLY A 293 13.76 19.69 40.13
C GLY A 293 12.26 19.97 39.95
N GLU A 294 11.82 20.29 38.74
CA GLU A 294 10.42 20.53 38.39
C GLU A 294 9.73 19.23 37.93
N SER A 295 8.40 19.25 37.79
CA SER A 295 7.70 18.17 37.09
C SER A 295 8.14 18.12 35.62
N GLY A 296 8.57 16.95 35.16
CA GLY A 296 8.93 16.73 33.75
C GLY A 296 7.73 16.69 32.79
N GLU A 297 6.49 16.77 33.30
CA GLU A 297 5.27 16.72 32.50
C GLU A 297 5.12 17.97 31.61
N LEU A 298 4.72 17.75 30.36
CA LEU A 298 4.46 18.79 29.35
C LEU A 298 2.94 19.02 29.18
N PRO A 299 2.49 20.20 28.72
CA PRO A 299 1.06 20.54 28.61
C PRO A 299 0.29 19.59 27.68
N ALA A 300 -0.79 18.95 28.13
CA ALA A 300 -1.51 17.91 27.39
C ALA A 300 -1.84 18.30 25.93
N LEU A 301 -1.76 17.30 25.02
CA LEU A 301 -2.07 17.50 23.61
C LEU A 301 -3.59 17.59 23.39
N PRO A 302 -4.07 18.50 22.52
CA PRO A 302 -5.50 18.63 22.24
C PRO A 302 -6.07 17.44 21.46
N LEU A 303 -5.23 16.78 20.67
CA LEU A 303 -5.55 15.61 19.86
C LEU A 303 -4.56 14.49 20.13
N GLN A 304 -4.95 13.27 19.79
CA GLN A 304 -4.07 12.11 19.69
C GLN A 304 -4.09 11.55 18.27
N TYR A 305 -3.09 10.73 17.92
CA TYR A 305 -3.01 10.15 16.58
C TYR A 305 -4.26 9.31 16.22
N SER A 306 -4.88 8.68 17.21
CA SER A 306 -6.14 7.93 17.04
C SER A 306 -7.30 8.80 16.55
N ASP A 307 -7.34 10.09 16.91
CA ASP A 307 -8.33 11.05 16.44
C ASP A 307 -8.14 11.35 14.94
N PHE A 308 -6.88 11.42 14.48
CA PHE A 308 -6.55 11.57 13.06
C PHE A 308 -7.00 10.35 12.23
N SER A 309 -6.77 9.13 12.73
CA SER A 309 -7.26 7.91 12.07
C SER A 309 -8.77 7.90 11.89
N LEU A 310 -9.52 8.28 12.94
CA LEU A 310 -10.99 8.36 12.91
C LEU A 310 -11.49 9.44 11.95
N TRP A 311 -10.79 10.57 11.88
CA TRP A 311 -11.10 11.63 10.93
C TRP A 311 -10.92 11.16 9.47
N GLN A 312 -9.85 10.40 9.17
CA GLN A 312 -9.67 9.82 7.82
C GLN A 312 -10.81 8.85 7.43
N GLU A 313 -11.32 8.05 8.37
CA GLU A 313 -12.50 7.20 8.09
C GLU A 313 -13.75 8.03 7.76
N GLN A 314 -13.94 9.16 8.44
CA GLN A 314 -15.04 10.08 8.14
C GLN A 314 -14.88 10.71 6.75
N LEU A 315 -13.66 11.10 6.35
CA LEU A 315 -13.39 11.58 4.99
C LEU A 315 -13.72 10.52 3.94
N GLN A 316 -13.36 9.26 4.22
CA GLN A 316 -13.66 8.14 3.34
C GLN A 316 -15.17 7.92 3.21
N ALA A 317 -15.88 7.88 4.34
CA ALA A 317 -17.34 7.72 4.38
C ALA A 317 -18.08 8.88 3.70
N ALA A 318 -17.53 10.10 3.75
CA ALA A 318 -18.07 11.27 3.07
C ALA A 318 -17.78 11.29 1.55
N GLY A 319 -17.03 10.32 1.02
CA GLY A 319 -16.67 10.24 -0.40
C GLY A 319 -15.58 11.22 -0.86
N ILE A 320 -14.98 11.98 0.06
CA ILE A 320 -13.93 12.97 -0.25
C ILE A 320 -12.69 12.28 -0.85
N LEU A 321 -12.32 11.12 -0.31
CA LEU A 321 -11.18 10.36 -0.82
C LEU A 321 -11.41 9.82 -2.24
N GLU A 322 -12.64 9.46 -2.61
CA GLU A 322 -12.94 9.04 -3.99
C GLU A 322 -12.91 10.23 -4.95
N GLN A 323 -13.33 11.43 -4.51
CA GLN A 323 -13.17 12.64 -5.31
C GLN A 323 -11.69 12.93 -5.59
N GLN A 324 -10.83 12.81 -4.57
CA GLN A 324 -9.38 12.93 -4.75
C GLN A 324 -8.83 11.83 -5.67
N ALA A 325 -9.33 10.59 -5.56
CA ALA A 325 -8.94 9.50 -6.48
C ALA A 325 -9.31 9.82 -7.94
N GLY A 326 -10.44 10.49 -8.17
CA GLY A 326 -10.85 11.00 -9.49
C GLY A 326 -9.81 11.95 -10.10
N TYR A 327 -9.35 12.94 -9.32
CA TYR A 327 -8.28 13.87 -9.75
C TYR A 327 -7.01 13.12 -10.15
N TRP A 328 -6.55 12.18 -9.31
CA TRP A 328 -5.33 11.43 -9.58
C TRP A 328 -5.45 10.53 -10.82
N ARG A 329 -6.61 9.91 -11.02
CA ARG A 329 -6.91 9.08 -12.21
C ARG A 329 -6.83 9.90 -13.49
N GLU A 330 -7.37 11.12 -13.49
CA GLU A 330 -7.27 12.03 -14.63
C GLU A 330 -5.82 12.51 -14.85
N ARG A 331 -5.17 13.00 -13.79
CA ARG A 331 -3.83 13.60 -13.88
C ARG A 331 -2.77 12.59 -14.35
N LEU A 332 -2.88 11.33 -13.94
CA LEU A 332 -1.93 10.28 -14.29
C LEU A 332 -2.38 9.40 -15.48
N ALA A 333 -3.51 9.73 -16.12
CA ALA A 333 -4.05 8.97 -17.24
C ALA A 333 -3.02 8.77 -18.37
N GLY A 334 -2.78 7.51 -18.74
CA GLY A 334 -1.87 7.15 -19.82
C GLY A 334 -0.37 7.30 -19.50
N TYR A 335 0.03 7.42 -18.23
CA TYR A 335 1.45 7.28 -17.86
C TYR A 335 1.90 5.82 -18.02
N SER A 336 3.11 5.60 -18.55
CA SER A 336 3.66 4.26 -18.81
C SER A 336 4.01 3.48 -17.55
N GLY A 337 4.19 4.17 -16.42
CA GLY A 337 4.69 3.60 -15.17
C GLY A 337 6.22 3.45 -15.12
N GLN A 338 6.95 3.86 -16.17
CA GLN A 338 8.40 3.70 -16.26
C GLN A 338 9.09 5.01 -16.66
N LEU A 339 10.11 5.37 -15.88
CA LEU A 339 11.09 6.38 -16.25
C LEU A 339 12.35 5.68 -16.83
N PRO A 340 12.74 5.93 -18.09
CA PRO A 340 13.88 5.28 -18.72
C PRO A 340 15.21 5.93 -18.28
N LEU A 341 15.57 5.75 -17.01
CA LEU A 341 16.81 6.25 -16.44
C LEU A 341 18.04 5.57 -17.10
N PRO A 342 19.13 6.31 -17.35
CA PRO A 342 20.38 5.73 -17.84
C PRO A 342 21.11 4.99 -16.73
N LEU A 343 20.75 3.72 -16.53
CA LEU A 343 21.33 2.85 -15.50
C LEU A 343 22.77 2.44 -15.85
N ASP A 344 23.67 2.42 -14.88
CA ASP A 344 25.04 1.89 -15.08
C ASP A 344 25.07 0.36 -15.13
N ARG A 345 24.06 -0.28 -14.51
CA ARG A 345 23.91 -1.72 -14.44
C ARG A 345 22.46 -2.11 -14.72
N PRO A 346 22.21 -3.28 -15.34
CA PRO A 346 20.85 -3.73 -15.62
C PRO A 346 20.08 -3.96 -14.32
N ARG A 347 18.79 -3.64 -14.33
CA ARG A 347 17.90 -3.87 -13.18
C ARG A 347 17.72 -5.37 -12.93
N ALA A 348 17.93 -5.79 -11.69
CA ALA A 348 17.64 -7.14 -11.23
C ALA A 348 16.12 -7.37 -11.06
N PRO A 349 15.62 -8.61 -11.17
CA PRO A 349 14.20 -8.93 -10.97
C PRO A 349 13.70 -8.64 -9.54
N SER A 350 14.59 -8.69 -8.55
CA SER A 350 14.34 -8.34 -7.15
C SER A 350 15.03 -7.00 -6.84
N ALA A 351 14.28 -6.05 -6.28
CA ALA A 351 14.85 -4.78 -5.84
C ALA A 351 15.71 -5.01 -4.59
N SER A 352 16.94 -4.51 -4.63
CA SER A 352 17.82 -4.42 -3.47
C SER A 352 17.61 -3.10 -2.74
N GLN A 353 17.84 -3.12 -1.43
CA GLN A 353 17.80 -1.93 -0.59
C GLN A 353 19.19 -1.29 -0.42
N ALA A 354 20.23 -1.82 -1.08
CA ALA A 354 21.58 -1.27 -1.00
C ALA A 354 21.63 0.15 -1.59
N GLY A 355 22.02 1.12 -0.78
CA GLY A 355 22.07 2.53 -1.13
C GLY A 355 23.49 3.10 -1.13
N GLY A 356 23.70 4.10 -1.98
CA GLY A 356 24.79 5.05 -1.88
C GLY A 356 24.26 6.46 -1.63
N GLN A 357 25.12 7.36 -1.15
CA GLN A 357 24.80 8.78 -0.99
C GLN A 357 25.93 9.67 -1.51
N LEU A 358 25.55 10.81 -2.08
CA LEU A 358 26.46 11.89 -2.50
C LEU A 358 25.98 13.21 -1.92
N GLY A 359 26.74 13.79 -0.99
CA GLY A 359 26.47 15.11 -0.43
C GLY A 359 26.81 16.24 -1.41
N PHE A 360 26.10 17.36 -1.32
CA PHE A 360 26.36 18.57 -2.10
C PHE A 360 26.01 19.83 -1.30
N GLU A 361 26.60 20.95 -1.73
CA GLU A 361 26.29 22.30 -1.23
C GLU A 361 26.24 23.25 -2.42
N LEU A 362 25.20 24.10 -2.48
CA LEU A 362 25.06 25.14 -3.48
C LEU A 362 25.55 26.48 -2.92
N PRO A 363 26.33 27.27 -3.69
CA PRO A 363 26.82 28.56 -3.23
C PRO A 363 25.67 29.52 -2.87
N ALA A 364 25.78 30.23 -1.73
CA ALA A 364 24.77 31.20 -1.29
C ALA A 364 24.43 32.26 -2.36
N ALA A 365 25.41 32.66 -3.18
CA ALA A 365 25.18 33.59 -4.29
C ALA A 365 24.27 33.02 -5.38
N LEU A 366 24.34 31.72 -5.66
CA LEU A 366 23.43 31.06 -6.60
C LEU A 366 22.03 30.98 -5.99
N VAL A 367 21.91 30.54 -4.73
CA VAL A 367 20.61 30.47 -4.01
C VAL A 367 19.90 31.81 -4.00
N ALA A 368 20.62 32.90 -3.71
CA ALA A 368 20.06 34.25 -3.74
C ALA A 368 19.48 34.61 -5.12
N ARG A 369 20.21 34.33 -6.20
CA ARG A 369 19.71 34.56 -7.57
C ARG A 369 18.51 33.69 -7.92
N LEU A 370 18.49 32.43 -7.47
CA LEU A 370 17.33 31.55 -7.68
C LEU A 370 16.09 32.07 -6.95
N ARG A 371 16.24 32.69 -5.77
CA ARG A 371 15.13 33.37 -5.09
C ARG A 371 14.63 34.58 -5.88
N GLU A 372 15.54 35.40 -6.42
CA GLU A 372 15.17 36.52 -7.29
C GLU A 372 14.37 36.04 -8.52
N VAL A 373 14.78 34.93 -9.14
CA VAL A 373 14.05 34.31 -10.26
C VAL A 373 12.66 33.82 -9.82
N ALA A 374 12.60 33.12 -8.68
CA ALA A 374 11.34 32.59 -8.15
C ALA A 374 10.35 33.73 -7.87
N GLN A 375 10.82 34.77 -7.16
CA GLN A 375 10.04 35.97 -6.85
C GLN A 375 9.53 36.67 -8.12
N ARG A 376 10.40 36.91 -9.10
CA ARG A 376 10.03 37.61 -10.35
C ARG A 376 8.94 36.88 -11.14
N HIS A 377 8.90 35.54 -11.06
CA HIS A 377 7.89 34.74 -11.74
C HIS A 377 6.68 34.39 -10.87
N GLY A 378 6.62 34.90 -9.64
CA GLY A 378 5.54 34.64 -8.69
C GLY A 378 5.50 33.18 -8.25
N VAL A 379 6.66 32.53 -8.14
CA VAL A 379 6.77 31.13 -7.71
C VAL A 379 7.64 30.96 -6.47
N THR A 380 7.49 29.83 -5.78
CA THR A 380 8.36 29.49 -4.64
C THR A 380 9.72 28.94 -5.10
N LEU A 381 10.73 29.05 -4.23
CA LEU A 381 12.03 28.38 -4.43
C LEU A 381 11.86 26.87 -4.57
N TYR A 382 10.93 26.27 -3.82
CA TYR A 382 10.59 24.85 -3.93
C TYR A 382 10.11 24.49 -5.35
N SER A 383 9.14 25.23 -5.90
CA SER A 383 8.61 25.00 -7.25
C SER A 383 9.70 25.16 -8.31
N LEU A 384 10.63 26.11 -8.12
CA LEU A 384 11.78 26.28 -9.00
C LEU A 384 12.71 25.06 -8.95
N LEU A 385 13.10 24.60 -7.77
CA LEU A 385 13.99 23.46 -7.61
C LEU A 385 13.35 22.17 -8.16
N LEU A 386 12.07 21.93 -7.86
CA LEU A 386 11.30 20.82 -8.42
C LEU A 386 11.24 20.87 -9.95
N GLY A 387 10.93 22.05 -10.52
CA GLY A 387 10.90 22.24 -11.96
C GLY A 387 12.27 22.03 -12.61
N SER A 388 13.34 22.52 -12.00
CA SER A 388 14.70 22.27 -12.48
C SER A 388 15.05 20.78 -12.48
N PHE A 389 14.61 20.04 -11.46
CA PHE A 389 14.86 18.61 -11.34
C PHE A 389 14.04 17.80 -12.35
N GLN A 390 12.77 18.15 -12.55
CA GLN A 390 11.95 17.55 -13.60
C GLN A 390 12.51 17.81 -14.99
N LEU A 391 12.95 19.04 -15.28
CA LEU A 391 13.59 19.37 -16.55
C LEU A 391 14.91 18.60 -16.74
N PHE A 392 15.72 18.48 -15.68
CA PHE A 392 16.89 17.63 -15.68
C PHE A 392 16.53 16.18 -16.06
N LEU A 393 15.49 15.60 -15.45
CA LEU A 393 15.05 14.23 -15.76
C LEU A 393 14.50 14.08 -17.19
N HIS A 394 13.74 15.06 -17.69
CA HIS A 394 13.30 15.07 -19.09
C HIS A 394 14.49 14.96 -20.04
N ARG A 395 15.55 15.74 -19.78
CA ARG A 395 16.77 15.74 -20.60
C ARG A 395 17.62 14.48 -20.39
N LEU A 396 17.71 13.98 -19.17
CA LEU A 396 18.46 12.77 -18.83
C LEU A 396 17.87 11.53 -19.50
N CYS A 397 16.54 11.41 -19.46
CA CYS A 397 15.81 10.25 -19.97
C CYS A 397 15.46 10.37 -21.46
N GLY A 398 15.58 11.55 -22.06
CA GLY A 398 15.07 11.83 -23.40
C GLY A 398 13.55 11.66 -23.52
N SER A 399 12.80 11.85 -22.42
CA SER A 399 11.35 11.68 -22.34
C SER A 399 10.68 13.03 -22.19
N ASP A 400 9.56 13.26 -22.87
CA ASP A 400 8.68 14.41 -22.66
C ASP A 400 7.65 14.18 -21.55
N ASP A 401 7.59 12.98 -20.97
CA ASP A 401 6.67 12.61 -19.90
C ASP A 401 7.45 11.96 -18.75
N VAL A 402 7.50 12.64 -17.60
CA VAL A 402 8.22 12.17 -16.39
C VAL A 402 7.33 12.31 -15.17
N VAL A 403 7.49 11.42 -14.20
CA VAL A 403 6.82 11.50 -12.90
C VAL A 403 7.89 11.52 -11.81
N VAL A 404 7.79 12.52 -10.94
CA VAL A 404 8.65 12.67 -9.75
C VAL A 404 7.77 12.57 -8.52
N GLY A 405 8.17 11.77 -7.54
CA GLY A 405 7.50 11.75 -6.25
C GLY A 405 7.97 12.91 -5.39
N VAL A 406 7.04 13.58 -4.73
CA VAL A 406 7.35 14.60 -3.73
C VAL A 406 6.71 14.19 -2.40
N ASP A 407 7.43 14.39 -1.30
CA ASP A 407 6.89 14.11 0.02
C ASP A 407 6.04 15.28 0.53
N VAL A 408 5.02 14.94 1.31
CA VAL A 408 4.22 15.89 2.05
C VAL A 408 4.14 15.45 3.50
N ALA A 409 4.19 16.41 4.42
CA ALA A 409 4.20 16.12 5.86
C ALA A 409 2.91 15.45 6.36
N GLY A 410 1.79 15.57 5.62
CA GLY A 410 0.49 14.99 6.00
C GLY A 410 -0.15 15.65 7.23
N ARG A 411 0.28 16.87 7.57
CA ARG A 411 -0.13 17.62 8.77
C ARG A 411 -0.82 18.93 8.36
N GLY A 412 -1.89 18.80 7.58
CA GLY A 412 -2.65 19.95 7.08
C GLY A 412 -3.42 20.74 8.15
N HIS A 413 -3.38 20.29 9.42
CA HIS A 413 -4.04 20.91 10.55
C HIS A 413 -3.04 21.25 11.66
N THR A 414 -3.14 22.44 12.23
CA THR A 414 -2.17 22.94 13.23
C THR A 414 -2.06 22.03 14.46
N ASP A 415 -3.18 21.47 14.92
CA ASP A 415 -3.19 20.55 16.06
C ASP A 415 -2.45 19.22 15.80
N LEU A 416 -2.11 18.90 14.53
CA LEU A 416 -1.30 17.74 14.17
C LEU A 416 0.20 18.03 14.22
N GLU A 417 0.64 19.28 14.21
CA GLU A 417 2.07 19.65 14.16
C GLU A 417 2.84 19.15 15.39
N ALA A 418 2.19 19.13 16.55
CA ALA A 418 2.77 18.70 17.82
C ALA A 418 2.68 17.19 18.08
N LEU A 419 2.09 16.40 17.17
CA LEU A 419 1.89 14.96 17.37
C LEU A 419 3.07 14.12 16.88
N ILE A 420 3.37 13.04 17.58
CA ILE A 420 4.18 11.94 17.04
C ILE A 420 3.24 10.99 16.29
N GLY A 421 3.66 10.48 15.13
CA GLY A 421 2.88 9.54 14.32
C GLY A 421 3.38 9.39 12.89
N PHE A 422 2.73 8.53 12.10
CA PHE A 422 3.08 8.31 10.69
C PHE A 422 2.15 9.09 9.75
N PHE A 423 2.52 10.32 9.40
CA PHE A 423 1.67 11.21 8.59
C PHE A 423 2.17 11.37 7.15
N VAL A 424 3.48 11.17 6.92
CA VAL A 424 4.09 11.42 5.61
C VAL A 424 3.38 10.66 4.49
N ASN A 425 3.07 11.40 3.42
CA ASN A 425 2.53 10.85 2.18
C ASN A 425 3.44 11.25 1.00
N VAL A 426 3.31 10.55 -0.12
CA VAL A 426 4.09 10.84 -1.33
C VAL A 426 3.14 11.10 -2.49
N LEU A 427 3.32 12.23 -3.16
CA LEU A 427 2.48 12.66 -4.28
C LEU A 427 3.23 12.47 -5.61
N PRO A 428 2.64 11.81 -6.61
CA PRO A 428 3.24 11.64 -7.93
C PRO A 428 3.00 12.86 -8.84
N LEU A 429 4.01 13.71 -8.98
CA LEU A 429 3.96 14.93 -9.79
C LEU A 429 4.42 14.62 -11.22
N ARG A 430 3.44 14.42 -12.11
CA ARG A 430 3.66 14.23 -13.54
C ARG A 430 3.94 15.56 -14.23
N SER A 431 5.01 15.59 -14.99
CA SER A 431 5.44 16.72 -15.82
C SER A 431 5.46 16.31 -17.28
N ARG A 432 4.80 17.11 -18.14
CA ARG A 432 4.83 16.95 -19.60
C ARG A 432 5.52 18.14 -20.22
N LEU A 433 6.71 17.91 -20.78
CA LEU A 433 7.55 18.98 -21.30
C LEU A 433 7.01 19.49 -22.63
N ARG A 434 6.91 20.82 -22.75
CA ARG A 434 6.62 21.51 -24.01
C ARG A 434 7.79 22.45 -24.31
N ASP A 435 8.62 22.08 -25.28
CA ASP A 435 9.90 22.76 -25.58
C ASP A 435 9.74 24.25 -25.97
N GLU A 436 8.56 24.65 -26.40
CA GLU A 436 8.26 26.03 -26.83
C GLU A 436 7.99 27.00 -25.67
N LEU A 437 7.76 26.49 -24.45
CA LEU A 437 7.49 27.33 -23.28
C LEU A 437 8.76 28.09 -22.84
N PRO A 438 8.64 29.40 -22.54
CA PRO A 438 9.66 30.13 -21.79
C PRO A 438 9.78 29.59 -20.35
N LEU A 439 10.97 29.73 -19.75
CA LEU A 439 11.24 29.27 -18.38
C LEU A 439 10.19 29.75 -17.37
N GLY A 440 9.85 31.05 -17.37
CA GLY A 440 8.84 31.59 -16.46
C GLY A 440 7.45 30.96 -16.62
N GLY A 441 7.07 30.60 -17.86
CA GLY A 441 5.80 29.90 -18.13
C GLY A 441 5.80 28.48 -17.59
N TYR A 442 6.93 27.78 -17.71
CA TYR A 442 7.11 26.45 -17.13
C TYR A 442 7.10 26.46 -15.61
N LEU A 443 7.81 27.39 -14.96
CA LEU A 443 7.82 27.49 -13.51
C LEU A 443 6.42 27.73 -12.92
N ARG A 444 5.61 28.58 -13.56
CA ARG A 444 4.21 28.78 -13.16
C ARG A 444 3.36 27.52 -13.35
N GLN A 445 3.56 26.78 -14.44
CA GLN A 445 2.91 25.48 -14.65
C GLN A 445 3.26 24.50 -13.52
N ILE A 446 4.54 24.40 -13.14
CA ILE A 446 4.98 23.53 -12.05
C ILE A 446 4.35 23.93 -10.71
N GLN A 447 4.26 25.23 -10.43
CA GLN A 447 3.57 25.69 -9.23
C GLN A 447 2.08 25.33 -9.25
N GLN A 448 1.37 25.57 -10.37
CA GLN A 448 -0.04 25.21 -10.49
C GLN A 448 -0.27 23.71 -10.31
N ASP A 449 0.56 22.87 -10.92
CA ASP A 449 0.49 21.42 -10.80
C ASP A 449 0.77 20.95 -9.36
N LEU A 450 1.73 21.58 -8.68
CA LEU A 450 2.02 21.32 -7.26
C LEU A 450 0.85 21.71 -6.35
N LEU A 451 0.26 22.89 -6.55
CA LEU A 451 -0.87 23.35 -5.73
C LEU A 451 -2.08 22.43 -5.90
N ALA A 452 -2.39 22.04 -7.15
CA ALA A 452 -3.45 21.09 -7.43
C ALA A 452 -3.18 19.72 -6.78
N ALA A 453 -1.93 19.24 -6.78
CA ALA A 453 -1.57 18.01 -6.07
C ALA A 453 -1.75 18.15 -4.55
N LEU A 454 -1.37 19.28 -3.95
CA LEU A 454 -1.51 19.55 -2.52
C LEU A 454 -2.99 19.66 -2.07
N GLU A 455 -3.89 20.13 -2.93
CA GLU A 455 -5.34 20.13 -2.67
C GLU A 455 -5.93 18.71 -2.60
N HIS A 456 -5.23 17.71 -3.14
CA HIS A 456 -5.66 16.30 -3.17
C HIS A 456 -4.66 15.38 -2.44
N GLN A 457 -3.98 15.91 -1.42
CA GLN A 457 -2.90 15.22 -0.72
C GLN A 457 -3.35 14.19 0.34
N ASP A 458 -4.63 14.18 0.70
CA ASP A 458 -5.16 13.31 1.76
C ASP A 458 -5.27 11.85 1.30
N LEU A 459 -5.36 11.61 -0.01
CA LEU A 459 -5.35 10.26 -0.57
C LEU A 459 -3.94 9.65 -0.49
N PRO A 460 -3.76 8.51 0.21
CA PRO A 460 -2.46 7.86 0.33
C PRO A 460 -1.88 7.40 -1.01
N PHE A 461 -0.56 7.43 -1.14
CA PHE A 461 0.15 7.02 -2.35
C PHE A 461 -0.28 5.65 -2.91
N ASP A 462 -0.41 4.62 -2.09
CA ASP A 462 -0.83 3.30 -2.57
C ASP A 462 -2.26 3.30 -3.14
N MET A 463 -3.16 4.11 -2.58
CA MET A 463 -4.51 4.29 -3.12
C MET A 463 -4.48 5.09 -4.44
N ILE A 464 -3.52 6.00 -4.61
CA ILE A 464 -3.25 6.65 -5.91
C ILE A 464 -2.77 5.60 -6.93
N VAL A 465 -1.85 4.72 -6.56
CA VAL A 465 -1.37 3.62 -7.44
C VAL A 465 -2.53 2.72 -7.86
N GLU A 466 -3.41 2.36 -6.93
CA GLU A 466 -4.58 1.51 -7.19
C GLU A 466 -5.61 2.19 -8.10
N SER A 467 -5.91 3.46 -7.87
CA SER A 467 -6.95 4.19 -8.61
C SER A 467 -6.59 4.46 -10.08
N VAL A 468 -5.29 4.57 -10.38
CA VAL A 468 -4.77 4.84 -11.74
C VAL A 468 -4.51 3.55 -12.53
N ALA A 469 -4.37 2.41 -11.85
CA ALA A 469 -4.16 1.09 -12.46
C ALA A 469 -2.98 1.03 -13.45
N VAL A 470 -1.87 1.73 -13.16
CA VAL A 470 -0.67 1.70 -14.01
C VAL A 470 -0.04 0.30 -14.08
N PRO A 471 0.63 -0.06 -15.20
CA PRO A 471 1.37 -1.32 -15.29
C PRO A 471 2.42 -1.45 -14.19
N ARG A 472 2.50 -2.64 -13.57
CA ARG A 472 3.50 -2.95 -12.53
C ARG A 472 4.69 -3.68 -13.14
N PHE A 473 5.89 -3.27 -12.77
CA PHE A 473 7.15 -3.86 -13.23
C PHE A 473 7.93 -4.45 -12.06
N LYS A 474 8.46 -5.67 -12.22
CA LYS A 474 9.27 -6.32 -11.18
C LYS A 474 10.54 -5.52 -10.92
N GLY A 475 10.93 -5.40 -9.64
CA GLY A 475 12.12 -4.64 -9.23
C GLY A 475 11.98 -3.12 -9.35
N MET A 476 10.77 -2.59 -9.57
CA MET A 476 10.49 -1.15 -9.63
C MET A 476 9.36 -0.78 -8.67
N ASN A 477 9.50 0.38 -8.03
CA ASN A 477 8.40 0.94 -7.25
C ASN A 477 7.28 1.41 -8.22
N PRO A 478 6.00 1.12 -7.94
CA PRO A 478 4.87 1.55 -8.77
C PRO A 478 4.82 3.07 -8.91
N LEU A 479 4.57 3.60 -10.11
CA LEU A 479 4.55 5.05 -10.45
C LEU A 479 5.88 5.82 -10.27
N LEU A 480 6.63 5.57 -9.21
CA LEU A 480 7.73 6.43 -8.77
C LEU A 480 9.07 5.70 -8.78
N GLN A 481 10.01 6.19 -9.57
CA GLN A 481 11.40 5.74 -9.53
C GLN A 481 12.32 6.76 -8.84
N VAL A 482 11.92 8.03 -8.86
CA VAL A 482 12.72 9.16 -8.36
C VAL A 482 11.91 10.00 -7.40
N LEU A 483 12.52 10.38 -6.27
CA LEU A 483 11.97 11.32 -5.30
C LEU A 483 12.71 12.66 -5.33
N PHE A 484 11.97 13.74 -5.08
CA PHE A 484 12.47 15.06 -4.74
C PHE A 484 11.91 15.45 -3.37
N VAL A 485 12.80 15.72 -2.41
CA VAL A 485 12.45 16.03 -1.02
C VAL A 485 13.13 17.33 -0.63
N MET A 486 12.37 18.29 -0.11
CA MET A 486 12.91 19.50 0.49
C MET A 486 12.55 19.53 1.98
N ASN A 487 13.55 19.28 2.83
CA ASN A 487 13.38 19.13 4.26
C ASN A 487 13.13 20.49 4.92
N ASN A 488 11.88 20.72 5.32
CA ASN A 488 11.46 21.84 6.18
C ASN A 488 10.99 21.30 7.55
N LEU A 489 11.78 20.39 8.13
CA LEU A 489 11.46 19.76 9.41
C LEU A 489 11.61 20.76 10.58
N PRO A 490 10.90 20.54 11.71
CA PRO A 490 11.05 21.39 12.89
C PRO A 490 12.51 21.47 13.33
N ALA A 491 12.97 22.68 13.65
CA ALA A 491 14.31 22.87 14.19
C ALA A 491 14.49 21.99 15.44
N ARG A 492 15.48 21.10 15.39
CA ARG A 492 15.84 20.25 16.54
C ARG A 492 16.56 21.13 17.55
N ARG A 493 16.05 21.23 18.78
CA ARG A 493 16.84 21.83 19.87
C ARG A 493 18.01 20.91 20.17
N ALA A 494 19.20 21.30 19.68
CA ALA A 494 20.41 20.49 19.77
C ALA A 494 21.12 20.56 21.14
N ALA A 495 20.62 21.37 22.09
CA ALA A 495 21.27 21.59 23.36
C ALA A 495 20.30 21.41 24.53
N ILE A 496 20.70 20.56 25.47
CA ILE A 496 20.25 20.57 26.86
C ILE A 496 21.29 21.39 27.64
N ASP A 497 20.89 22.13 28.67
CA ASP A 497 21.83 22.93 29.47
C ASP A 497 22.97 22.06 30.02
N GLY A 498 24.18 22.27 29.50
CA GLY A 498 25.39 21.51 29.87
C GLY A 498 25.58 20.16 29.16
N LEU A 499 24.74 19.78 28.19
CA LEU A 499 24.88 18.54 27.42
C LEU A 499 24.78 18.81 25.91
N GLU A 500 25.88 18.59 25.20
CA GLU A 500 25.95 18.67 23.74
C GLU A 500 25.40 17.37 23.11
N VAL A 501 24.59 17.51 22.06
CA VAL A 501 24.00 16.39 21.32
C VAL A 501 24.46 16.42 19.87
N GLU A 502 25.10 15.35 19.42
CA GLU A 502 25.65 15.19 18.07
C GLU A 502 25.06 13.92 17.44
N ALA A 503 24.43 14.02 16.27
CA ALA A 503 23.97 12.84 15.53
C ALA A 503 25.15 12.16 14.84
N LEU A 504 25.31 10.85 15.04
CA LEU A 504 26.35 10.07 14.35
C LEU A 504 25.87 9.63 12.97
N ALA A 505 26.75 9.69 11.98
CA ALA A 505 26.44 9.27 10.61
C ALA A 505 26.12 7.76 10.57
N ALA A 506 25.09 7.39 9.82
CA ALA A 506 24.75 5.98 9.60
C ALA A 506 25.86 5.27 8.83
N VAL A 507 26.24 4.07 9.29
CA VAL A 507 27.29 3.25 8.69
C VAL A 507 26.84 2.64 7.35
N GLU A 508 25.53 2.41 7.19
CA GLU A 508 24.93 1.81 6.00
C GLU A 508 23.79 2.71 5.50
N VAL A 509 23.74 2.93 4.18
CA VAL A 509 22.72 3.74 3.51
C VAL A 509 21.80 2.78 2.77
N HIS A 510 20.50 2.96 2.93
CA HIS A 510 19.49 2.20 2.21
C HIS A 510 18.73 3.10 1.23
N SER A 511 18.35 2.57 0.08
CA SER A 511 17.55 3.29 -0.91
C SER A 511 16.29 2.51 -1.27
N LYS A 512 15.12 3.10 -0.98
CA LYS A 512 13.80 2.53 -1.31
C LYS A 512 13.35 2.84 -2.74
N PHE A 513 14.02 3.80 -3.39
CA PHE A 513 13.78 4.27 -4.74
C PHE A 513 15.06 4.13 -5.58
N ASP A 514 14.97 4.28 -6.89
CA ASP A 514 16.16 4.26 -7.74
C ASP A 514 17.08 5.44 -7.39
N MET A 515 16.48 6.61 -7.17
CA MET A 515 17.14 7.83 -6.71
C MET A 515 16.22 8.68 -5.83
N ALA A 516 16.78 9.42 -4.88
CA ALA A 516 16.09 10.44 -4.11
C ALA A 516 17.02 11.63 -3.87
N LEU A 517 16.57 12.83 -4.26
CA LEU A 517 17.29 14.08 -4.03
C LEU A 517 16.72 14.79 -2.80
N PHE A 518 17.52 14.87 -1.74
CA PHE A 518 17.18 15.60 -0.52
C PHE A 518 17.86 16.97 -0.53
N VAL A 519 17.08 18.02 -0.33
CA VAL A 519 17.53 19.40 -0.25
C VAL A 519 17.14 19.98 1.11
N GLU A 520 18.08 20.65 1.76
CA GLU A 520 17.93 21.33 3.04
C GLU A 520 18.35 22.78 2.88
N GLU A 521 17.59 23.68 3.51
CA GLU A 521 17.96 25.07 3.60
C GLU A 521 18.46 25.39 5.01
N GLU A 522 19.69 25.90 5.11
CA GLU A 522 20.28 26.31 6.38
C GLU A 522 21.05 27.64 6.20
N GLN A 523 20.67 28.67 6.96
CA GLN A 523 21.34 29.97 6.99
C GLN A 523 21.52 30.61 5.58
N GLY A 524 20.53 30.45 4.69
CA GLY A 524 20.57 30.99 3.32
C GLY A 524 21.47 30.21 2.34
N ARG A 525 21.93 29.02 2.73
CA ARG A 525 22.56 28.04 1.84
C ARG A 525 21.60 26.89 1.57
N LEU A 526 21.76 26.26 0.41
CA LEU A 526 21.12 24.99 0.13
C LEU A 526 22.18 23.90 0.16
N GLN A 527 21.98 22.90 0.99
CA GLN A 527 22.81 21.70 1.07
C GLN A 527 21.94 20.47 0.93
N GLY A 528 22.53 19.31 0.76
CA GLY A 528 21.72 18.11 0.62
C GLY A 528 22.52 16.87 0.29
N ASN A 529 21.78 15.81 0.00
CA ASN A 529 22.34 14.56 -0.44
C ASN A 529 21.48 13.90 -1.52
N TRP A 530 22.15 13.25 -2.47
CA TRP A 530 21.53 12.43 -3.48
C TRP A 530 21.73 10.97 -3.09
N GLN A 531 20.64 10.31 -2.68
CA GLN A 531 20.61 8.88 -2.36
C GLN A 531 20.23 8.09 -3.61
N PHE A 532 20.84 6.94 -3.81
CA PHE A 532 20.63 6.13 -5.00
C PHE A 532 20.82 4.64 -4.72
N ALA A 533 20.13 3.80 -5.50
CA ALA A 533 20.35 2.36 -5.46
C ALA A 533 21.75 2.03 -6.03
N SER A 534 22.67 1.57 -5.17
CA SER A 534 24.06 1.32 -5.57
C SER A 534 24.22 0.16 -6.54
N GLU A 535 23.19 -0.69 -6.67
CA GLU A 535 23.11 -1.73 -7.69
C GLU A 535 22.77 -1.18 -9.07
N LEU A 536 22.08 -0.05 -9.17
CA LEU A 536 21.70 0.56 -10.45
C LEU A 536 22.70 1.61 -10.91
N PHE A 537 23.26 2.37 -9.97
CA PHE A 537 24.13 3.50 -10.26
C PHE A 537 25.50 3.39 -9.57
N GLN A 538 26.52 3.91 -10.24
CA GLN A 538 27.83 4.19 -9.69
C GLN A 538 27.86 5.61 -9.14
N ARG A 539 28.65 5.83 -8.09
CA ARG A 539 28.83 7.15 -7.47
C ARG A 539 29.25 8.21 -8.49
N ASP A 540 30.13 7.87 -9.42
CA ASP A 540 30.62 8.79 -10.46
C ASP A 540 29.50 9.24 -11.41
N SER A 541 28.52 8.38 -11.70
CA SER A 541 27.36 8.73 -12.53
C SER A 541 26.46 9.73 -11.82
N ILE A 542 26.20 9.51 -10.53
CA ILE A 542 25.44 10.45 -9.70
C ILE A 542 26.18 11.78 -9.54
N GLN A 543 27.51 11.76 -9.46
CA GLN A 543 28.31 12.99 -9.44
C GLN A 543 28.20 13.79 -10.74
N ARG A 544 28.13 13.12 -11.90
CA ARG A 544 27.85 13.79 -13.18
C ARG A 544 26.43 14.35 -13.22
N PHE A 545 25.44 13.63 -12.70
CA PHE A 545 24.05 14.10 -12.62
C PHE A 545 23.94 15.35 -11.73
N LEU A 546 24.62 15.37 -10.59
CA LEU A 546 24.71 16.54 -9.72
C LEU A 546 25.34 17.75 -10.43
N GLY A 547 26.43 17.55 -11.16
CA GLY A 547 27.07 18.61 -11.94
C GLY A 547 26.13 19.17 -13.02
N ALA A 548 25.44 18.29 -13.75
CA ALA A 548 24.47 18.65 -14.78
C ALA A 548 23.26 19.43 -14.21
N TRP A 549 22.70 18.98 -13.09
CA TRP A 549 21.60 19.68 -12.42
C TRP A 549 22.05 21.04 -11.87
N THR A 550 23.26 21.12 -11.30
CA THR A 550 23.83 22.40 -10.82
C THR A 550 24.02 23.40 -11.96
N ALA A 551 24.56 22.94 -13.11
CA ALA A 551 24.69 23.78 -14.30
C ALA A 551 23.33 24.25 -14.85
N LEU A 552 22.29 23.43 -14.72
CA LEU A 552 20.92 23.81 -15.09
C LEU A 552 20.37 24.92 -14.17
N LEU A 553 20.62 24.82 -12.86
CA LEU A 553 20.27 25.88 -11.90
C LEU A 553 21.00 27.19 -12.20
N GLU A 554 22.29 27.13 -12.57
CA GLU A 554 23.04 28.31 -13.00
C GLU A 554 22.43 28.94 -14.26
N GLN A 555 21.96 28.13 -15.21
CA GLN A 555 21.25 28.64 -16.38
C GLN A 555 19.94 29.35 -16.01
N PHE A 556 19.14 28.78 -15.10
CA PHE A 556 17.91 29.42 -14.59
C PHE A 556 18.20 30.81 -13.98
N ALA A 557 19.34 30.95 -13.31
CA ALA A 557 19.77 32.22 -12.72
C ALA A 557 20.24 33.28 -13.74
N THR A 558 20.55 32.89 -14.98
CA THR A 558 21.18 33.79 -15.98
C THR A 558 20.25 34.26 -17.11
N ASP A 559 19.38 33.40 -17.64
CA ASP A 559 18.54 33.71 -18.80
C ASP A 559 17.09 33.20 -18.60
N GLN A 560 16.21 34.13 -18.24
CA GLN A 560 14.85 33.84 -17.77
C GLN A 560 13.79 33.84 -18.88
N ASP A 561 14.11 34.42 -20.03
CA ASP A 561 13.25 34.42 -21.22
C ASP A 561 13.58 33.25 -22.17
N ARG A 562 14.59 32.45 -21.81
CA ARG A 562 15.03 31.29 -22.57
C ARG A 562 13.91 30.26 -22.70
N LYS A 563 13.74 29.75 -23.92
CA LYS A 563 12.90 28.58 -24.18
C LYS A 563 13.55 27.33 -23.62
N LEU A 564 12.74 26.35 -23.23
CA LEU A 564 13.23 25.14 -22.58
C LEU A 564 13.97 24.17 -23.51
N GLY A 565 13.67 24.16 -24.82
CA GLY A 565 14.12 23.18 -25.84
C GLY A 565 15.63 22.89 -25.97
N ALA A 566 16.14 22.77 -27.21
CA ALA A 566 17.58 22.54 -27.46
C ALA A 566 18.51 23.64 -26.88
N SER A 567 17.93 24.74 -26.39
CA SER A 567 18.61 25.85 -25.72
C SER A 567 19.05 25.55 -24.29
N MET A 568 18.53 24.54 -23.59
CA MET A 568 18.97 24.22 -22.22
C MET A 568 19.51 22.78 -22.12
N PRO A 569 20.62 22.46 -22.81
CA PRO A 569 21.22 21.14 -22.77
C PRO A 569 21.84 20.84 -21.40
N ILE A 570 21.88 19.56 -21.06
CA ILE A 570 22.70 19.04 -19.97
C ILE A 570 23.86 18.24 -20.59
N ASP A 571 25.09 18.52 -20.18
CA ASP A 571 26.25 17.72 -20.58
C ASP A 571 26.31 16.47 -19.71
N VAL A 572 25.67 15.39 -20.18
CA VAL A 572 25.82 14.04 -19.61
C VAL A 572 26.34 13.14 -20.73
N PRO A 573 27.64 12.80 -20.79
CA PRO A 573 28.17 11.95 -21.85
C PRO A 573 27.47 10.58 -21.83
N SER A 574 26.89 10.17 -22.95
CA SER A 574 26.11 8.94 -23.04
C SER A 574 27.02 7.71 -22.91
N THR A 575 26.75 6.87 -21.93
CA THR A 575 27.24 5.49 -21.91
C THR A 575 26.34 4.68 -22.85
N GLY A 576 26.78 4.49 -24.09
CA GLY A 576 26.02 3.79 -25.11
C GLY A 576 25.70 2.35 -24.71
N VAL A 577 24.41 2.05 -24.50
CA VAL A 577 23.86 0.70 -24.58
C VAL A 577 22.93 0.66 -25.79
N SER A 578 23.33 -0.10 -26.80
CA SER A 578 22.58 -0.29 -28.04
C SER A 578 21.25 -1.02 -27.79
N THR A 579 20.13 -0.40 -28.12
CA THR A 579 18.83 -1.05 -28.25
C THR A 579 18.76 -1.85 -29.54
N PRO A 580 18.46 -3.18 -29.54
CA PRO A 580 18.13 -3.89 -30.76
C PRO A 580 16.67 -3.63 -31.13
N THR A 581 16.47 -2.90 -32.23
CA THR A 581 15.18 -2.83 -32.94
C THR A 581 14.88 -4.17 -33.61
N ALA A 582 13.83 -4.87 -33.18
CA ALA A 582 13.34 -6.06 -33.86
C ALA A 582 12.55 -5.69 -35.13
N LYS A 583 13.17 -5.86 -36.31
CA LYS A 583 12.47 -6.00 -37.59
C LYS A 583 12.11 -7.47 -37.78
N GLY A 584 10.82 -7.76 -37.99
CA GLY A 584 10.35 -9.12 -38.27
C GLY A 584 10.86 -9.66 -39.61
N PRO A 585 11.15 -10.97 -39.74
CA PRO A 585 11.41 -11.57 -41.04
C PRO A 585 10.27 -12.49 -41.50
N LYS A 586 9.80 -12.24 -42.72
CA LYS A 586 9.08 -13.21 -43.54
C LYS A 586 10.08 -14.09 -44.30
N ALA A 587 9.82 -15.39 -44.22
CA ALA A 587 9.94 -16.41 -45.26
C ALA A 587 11.29 -16.66 -45.97
N ASP A 588 11.83 -17.85 -45.64
CA ASP A 588 11.93 -19.01 -46.56
C ASP A 588 13.10 -19.04 -47.58
N LYS A 589 14.03 -19.99 -47.39
CA LYS A 589 14.18 -21.21 -48.21
C LYS A 589 15.58 -21.83 -48.13
N LEU A 590 15.59 -23.16 -47.93
CA LEU A 590 16.51 -24.19 -48.45
C LEU A 590 18.03 -23.89 -48.40
N GLY A 591 18.88 -24.68 -47.75
CA GLY A 591 18.81 -26.12 -47.49
C GLY A 591 19.97 -26.84 -48.17
N LYS A 592 20.66 -27.67 -47.36
CA LYS A 592 21.58 -28.78 -47.70
C LYS A 592 23.07 -28.47 -47.84
N PHE A 593 23.85 -28.99 -46.88
CA PHE A 593 24.84 -30.08 -47.05
C PHE A 593 24.93 -30.82 -45.68
N LEU A 594 24.30 -32.00 -45.53
CA LEU A 594 24.88 -33.37 -45.61
C LEU A 594 25.85 -33.69 -44.44
N LYS A 595 25.41 -34.39 -43.38
CA LYS A 595 25.22 -35.86 -43.20
C LYS A 595 26.49 -36.66 -42.87
N ARG A 596 26.45 -37.34 -41.71
CA ARG A 596 26.58 -38.82 -41.49
C ARG A 596 26.74 -39.05 -39.98
N ALA A 597 26.24 -40.09 -39.31
CA ALA A 597 25.31 -41.22 -39.53
C ALA A 597 25.15 -41.86 -38.11
N GLY A 598 24.15 -42.66 -37.72
CA GLY A 598 23.09 -43.42 -38.39
C GLY A 598 21.91 -43.60 -37.42
N THR A 599 20.67 -43.80 -37.89
CA THR A 599 19.99 -45.03 -38.39
C THR A 599 18.87 -45.47 -37.44
N ALA A 600 17.68 -44.97 -37.76
CA ALA A 600 16.31 -45.51 -37.69
C ALA A 600 15.97 -46.75 -36.84
N SER A 601 14.87 -46.62 -36.08
CA SER A 601 13.74 -47.56 -36.13
C SER A 601 12.42 -46.88 -35.74
N ALA A 602 11.32 -47.46 -36.24
CA ALA A 602 9.95 -46.97 -36.20
C ALA A 602 9.24 -47.22 -34.86
N GLY A 603 8.13 -46.50 -34.64
CA GLY A 603 7.04 -46.92 -33.76
C GLY A 603 7.38 -46.99 -32.27
N GLY A 604 7.20 -45.86 -31.58
CA GLY A 604 7.16 -45.83 -30.13
C GLY A 604 6.45 -44.56 -29.67
N VAL A 605 5.35 -44.73 -28.95
CA VAL A 605 4.81 -43.68 -28.08
C VAL A 605 5.97 -43.20 -27.22
N VAL A 606 6.40 -41.96 -27.41
CA VAL A 606 7.38 -41.35 -26.51
C VAL A 606 6.66 -41.18 -25.19
N GLN A 607 6.90 -42.09 -24.24
CA GLN A 607 6.54 -41.85 -22.85
C GLN A 607 7.19 -40.53 -22.42
N PRO A 608 6.44 -39.57 -21.85
CA PRO A 608 7.06 -38.43 -21.22
C PRO A 608 7.78 -38.94 -19.96
N ALA A 609 9.07 -39.24 -20.06
CA ALA A 609 9.85 -39.66 -18.90
C ALA A 609 9.86 -38.52 -17.88
N GLY A 610 9.41 -38.85 -16.65
CA GLY A 610 9.52 -37.96 -15.49
C GLY A 610 8.47 -38.12 -14.39
N MET A 611 7.31 -38.75 -14.62
CA MET A 611 6.23 -38.82 -13.62
C MET A 611 5.86 -40.25 -13.23
N ARG A 612 5.81 -40.53 -11.93
CA ARG A 612 5.20 -41.75 -11.40
C ARG A 612 3.73 -41.48 -11.13
N GLU A 613 2.89 -42.36 -11.62
CA GLU A 613 1.43 -42.27 -11.51
C GLU A 613 0.90 -43.51 -10.79
N THR A 614 0.16 -43.30 -9.72
CA THR A 614 -0.47 -44.38 -8.95
C THR A 614 -1.85 -43.95 -8.50
N PRO A 615 -2.83 -44.86 -8.41
CA PRO A 615 -4.05 -44.56 -7.67
C PRO A 615 -3.73 -44.24 -6.21
N LEU A 616 -4.29 -43.16 -5.67
CA LEU A 616 -4.09 -42.83 -4.26
C LEU A 616 -4.69 -43.91 -3.34
N VAL A 617 -5.81 -44.51 -3.77
CA VAL A 617 -6.40 -45.70 -3.15
C VAL A 617 -6.29 -46.87 -4.12
N PRO A 618 -5.60 -47.98 -3.75
CA PRO A 618 -5.47 -49.15 -4.61
C PRO A 618 -6.83 -49.68 -5.10
N GLY A 619 -6.95 -49.87 -6.41
CA GLY A 619 -8.18 -50.38 -7.04
C GLY A 619 -9.27 -49.33 -7.29
N GLN A 620 -9.07 -48.07 -6.89
CA GLN A 620 -9.96 -46.96 -7.25
C GLN A 620 -9.37 -46.12 -8.38
N ARG A 621 -10.23 -45.54 -9.22
CA ARG A 621 -9.79 -44.60 -10.27
C ARG A 621 -9.58 -43.17 -9.76
N PHE A 622 -9.98 -42.85 -8.53
CA PHE A 622 -10.03 -41.48 -8.00
C PHE A 622 -9.42 -41.43 -6.59
N PRO A 623 -8.65 -40.39 -6.24
CA PRO A 623 -7.91 -39.49 -7.13
C PRO A 623 -6.61 -40.15 -7.62
N LEU A 624 -6.03 -39.61 -8.70
CA LEU A 624 -4.71 -40.00 -9.18
C LEU A 624 -3.62 -39.32 -8.33
N LEU A 625 -2.62 -40.06 -7.88
CA LEU A 625 -1.41 -39.51 -7.27
C LEU A 625 -0.32 -39.41 -8.35
N MET A 626 0.23 -38.20 -8.52
CA MET A 626 1.35 -37.91 -9.42
C MET A 626 2.56 -37.45 -8.59
N GLU A 627 3.69 -38.12 -8.78
CA GLU A 627 4.94 -37.86 -8.05
C GLU A 627 6.11 -37.75 -9.03
N PRO A 628 7.13 -36.92 -8.73
CA PRO A 628 8.29 -36.82 -9.60
C PRO A 628 9.08 -38.13 -9.60
N SER A 629 9.48 -38.59 -10.79
CA SER A 629 10.46 -39.68 -10.94
C SER A 629 11.90 -39.19 -10.72
N ASP A 630 12.14 -37.88 -10.82
CA ASP A 630 13.39 -37.20 -10.50
C ASP A 630 13.11 -35.93 -9.68
N SER A 631 13.86 -35.76 -8.58
CA SER A 631 13.83 -34.58 -7.69
C SER A 631 14.07 -33.23 -8.37
N GLN A 632 14.60 -33.20 -9.59
CA GLN A 632 14.84 -31.98 -10.38
C GLN A 632 13.72 -31.63 -11.37
N LEU A 633 12.66 -32.43 -11.47
CA LEU A 633 11.58 -32.17 -12.43
C LEU A 633 10.81 -30.88 -12.06
N ASP A 634 10.81 -29.91 -12.98
CA ASP A 634 10.00 -28.70 -12.89
C ASP A 634 8.55 -29.01 -13.29
N LEU A 635 7.66 -28.98 -12.30
CA LEU A 635 6.23 -29.29 -12.49
C LEU A 635 5.54 -28.28 -13.42
N ILE A 636 5.93 -27.00 -13.36
CA ILE A 636 5.31 -25.93 -14.14
C ILE A 636 5.67 -26.09 -15.62
N GLU A 637 6.95 -26.31 -15.91
CA GLU A 637 7.41 -26.56 -17.27
C GLU A 637 6.81 -27.85 -17.84
N TRP A 638 6.79 -28.93 -17.05
CA TRP A 638 6.19 -30.19 -17.46
C TRP A 638 4.70 -30.01 -17.81
N THR A 639 3.94 -29.32 -16.96
CA THR A 639 2.51 -29.06 -17.21
C THR A 639 2.28 -28.23 -18.46
N ARG A 640 3.11 -27.21 -18.74
CA ARG A 640 2.98 -26.42 -19.98
C ARG A 640 3.11 -27.28 -21.24
N HIS A 641 4.02 -28.26 -21.24
CA HIS A 641 4.23 -29.17 -22.36
C HIS A 641 3.21 -30.33 -22.43
N ASN A 642 2.61 -30.70 -21.29
CA ASN A 642 1.74 -31.88 -21.17
C ASN A 642 0.28 -31.54 -20.81
N ARG A 643 -0.16 -30.28 -20.98
CA ARG A 643 -1.53 -29.85 -20.64
C ARG A 643 -2.62 -30.73 -21.25
N PRO A 644 -2.59 -31.16 -22.53
CA PRO A 644 -3.62 -32.05 -23.08
C PRO A 644 -3.69 -33.41 -22.36
N LEU A 645 -2.54 -33.96 -21.96
CA LEU A 645 -2.47 -35.18 -21.16
C LEU A 645 -3.06 -34.96 -19.77
N LEU A 646 -2.79 -33.80 -19.15
CA LEU A 646 -3.35 -33.44 -17.87
C LEU A 646 -4.88 -33.31 -17.92
N GLU A 647 -5.44 -32.70 -18.98
CA GLU A 647 -6.90 -32.65 -19.21
C GLU A 647 -7.51 -34.05 -19.35
N GLN A 648 -6.86 -34.94 -20.11
CA GLN A 648 -7.30 -36.32 -20.26
C GLN A 648 -7.33 -37.04 -18.91
N LYS A 649 -6.26 -36.91 -18.12
CA LYS A 649 -6.18 -37.51 -16.77
C LYS A 649 -7.21 -36.92 -15.83
N LEU A 650 -7.44 -35.61 -15.87
CA LEU A 650 -8.44 -34.96 -15.03
C LEU A 650 -9.85 -35.43 -15.38
N ALA A 651 -10.16 -35.60 -16.67
CA ALA A 651 -11.43 -36.15 -17.13
C ALA A 651 -11.64 -37.61 -16.69
N GLU A 652 -10.59 -38.43 -16.74
CA GLU A 652 -10.65 -39.83 -16.32
C GLU A 652 -10.78 -39.97 -14.79
N HIS A 653 -9.86 -39.31 -14.07
CA HIS A 653 -9.66 -39.49 -12.65
C HIS A 653 -10.41 -38.50 -11.77
N ALA A 654 -11.06 -37.46 -12.32
CA ALA A 654 -11.78 -36.36 -11.66
C ALA A 654 -11.00 -35.55 -10.60
N GLY A 655 -9.88 -36.06 -10.09
CA GLY A 655 -8.98 -35.39 -9.18
C GLY A 655 -7.55 -35.93 -9.29
N ILE A 656 -6.56 -35.04 -9.18
CA ILE A 656 -5.14 -35.36 -9.28
C ILE A 656 -4.40 -34.69 -8.13
N LEU A 657 -3.75 -35.48 -7.27
CA LEU A 657 -2.87 -35.03 -6.19
C LEU A 657 -1.42 -35.05 -6.69
N PHE A 658 -0.79 -33.88 -6.72
CA PHE A 658 0.62 -33.68 -7.00
C PHE A 658 1.39 -33.62 -5.70
N ARG A 659 2.36 -34.52 -5.51
CA ARG A 659 3.15 -34.63 -4.29
C ARG A 659 4.64 -34.72 -4.58
N GLY A 660 5.44 -34.06 -3.74
CA GLY A 660 6.91 -34.13 -3.81
C GLY A 660 7.57 -33.18 -4.82
N PHE A 661 6.81 -32.29 -5.45
CA PHE A 661 7.37 -31.25 -6.35
C PHE A 661 7.85 -30.03 -5.56
N ARG A 662 8.84 -29.33 -6.12
CA ARG A 662 9.32 -28.06 -5.58
C ARG A 662 8.50 -26.91 -6.15
N LEU A 663 7.53 -26.41 -5.37
CA LEU A 663 6.80 -25.19 -5.67
C LEU A 663 7.22 -24.10 -4.68
N ASP A 664 7.67 -22.95 -5.21
CA ASP A 664 8.11 -21.79 -4.44
C ASP A 664 6.92 -21.01 -3.85
N GLY A 665 6.26 -21.60 -2.84
CA GLY A 665 5.14 -20.98 -2.14
C GLY A 665 3.95 -20.64 -3.04
N ILE A 666 3.24 -19.56 -2.70
CA ILE A 666 2.02 -19.12 -3.40
C ILE A 666 2.31 -18.72 -4.85
N GLN A 667 3.47 -18.11 -5.14
CA GLN A 667 3.84 -17.71 -6.49
C GLN A 667 4.11 -18.93 -7.39
N GLY A 668 4.82 -19.94 -6.87
CA GLY A 668 5.01 -21.21 -7.57
C GLY A 668 3.68 -21.91 -7.83
N PHE A 669 2.78 -21.93 -6.84
CA PHE A 669 1.44 -22.47 -6.99
C PHE A 669 0.62 -21.72 -8.05
N GLU A 670 0.61 -20.39 -8.05
CA GLU A 670 -0.13 -19.61 -9.05
C GLU A 670 0.41 -19.86 -10.47
N ALA A 671 1.74 -19.88 -10.64
CA ALA A 671 2.36 -20.19 -11.92
C ALA A 671 2.02 -21.61 -12.40
N PHE A 672 1.95 -22.59 -11.48
CA PHE A 672 1.45 -23.93 -11.76
C PHE A 672 -0.03 -23.90 -12.16
N ALA A 673 -0.88 -23.19 -11.41
CA ALA A 673 -2.31 -23.08 -11.71
C ALA A 673 -2.56 -22.42 -13.08
N GLU A 674 -1.81 -21.38 -13.46
CA GLU A 674 -1.86 -20.78 -14.80
C GLU A 674 -1.35 -21.76 -15.89
N ALA A 675 -0.33 -22.57 -15.56
CA ALA A 675 0.13 -23.65 -16.42
C ALA A 675 -0.92 -24.76 -16.57
N VAL A 676 -1.79 -25.00 -15.59
CA VAL A 676 -2.94 -25.91 -15.71
C VAL A 676 -4.08 -25.28 -16.52
N GLN A 677 -4.46 -24.04 -16.19
CA GLN A 677 -5.54 -23.30 -16.84
C GLN A 677 -5.17 -21.82 -17.02
N PRO A 678 -4.99 -21.30 -18.26
CA PRO A 678 -4.71 -19.88 -18.47
C PRO A 678 -6.00 -19.08 -18.20
N GLY A 679 -5.84 -17.85 -17.72
CA GLY A 679 -6.99 -17.01 -17.39
C GLY A 679 -7.71 -17.48 -16.12
N LEU A 680 -6.96 -17.69 -15.03
CA LEU A 680 -7.52 -18.00 -13.72
C LEU A 680 -8.56 -16.95 -13.31
N TYR A 681 -9.60 -17.42 -12.62
CA TYR A 681 -10.71 -16.58 -12.24
C TYR A 681 -10.33 -15.69 -11.05
N GLY A 682 -10.26 -14.38 -11.29
CA GLY A 682 -9.76 -13.41 -10.33
C GLY A 682 -10.82 -12.69 -9.48
N GLN A 683 -12.12 -12.99 -9.58
CA GLN A 683 -13.18 -12.31 -8.80
C GLN A 683 -14.22 -13.28 -8.21
N TYR A 684 -13.89 -14.00 -7.12
CA TYR A 684 -14.83 -14.93 -6.48
C TYR A 684 -15.34 -14.45 -5.11
N GLY A 685 -16.66 -14.26 -5.00
CA GLY A 685 -17.38 -14.03 -3.74
C GLY A 685 -17.09 -12.72 -3.00
N ASP A 686 -17.53 -12.68 -1.75
CA ASP A 686 -17.33 -11.61 -0.75
C ASP A 686 -16.01 -11.78 0.02
N LEU A 687 -15.18 -12.76 -0.36
CA LEU A 687 -13.92 -13.05 0.32
C LEU A 687 -12.82 -12.11 -0.19
N PRO A 688 -12.03 -11.51 0.72
CA PRO A 688 -10.92 -10.66 0.33
C PRO A 688 -9.89 -11.47 -0.46
N LYS A 689 -9.48 -10.96 -1.62
CA LYS A 689 -8.28 -11.44 -2.30
C LYS A 689 -7.10 -11.20 -1.37
N LYS A 690 -6.25 -12.21 -1.13
CA LYS A 690 -5.02 -12.02 -0.34
C LYS A 690 -3.76 -12.15 -1.18
N GLU A 691 -2.79 -11.40 -0.67
CA GLU A 691 -1.52 -11.01 -1.23
C GLU A 691 -0.58 -12.19 -1.55
N GLY A 692 0.22 -12.01 -2.60
CA GLY A 692 1.20 -12.99 -3.09
C GLY A 692 0.85 -13.60 -4.44
N GLY A 693 -0.44 -13.74 -4.77
CA GLY A 693 -0.91 -14.15 -6.10
C GLY A 693 -2.04 -13.26 -6.64
N ARG A 694 -2.13 -13.13 -7.97
CA ARG A 694 -3.11 -12.27 -8.67
C ARG A 694 -4.52 -12.89 -8.68
N ASN A 695 -4.61 -14.21 -8.79
CA ASN A 695 -5.85 -14.98 -8.97
C ASN A 695 -5.97 -16.19 -8.02
N THR A 696 -5.37 -16.11 -6.83
CA THR A 696 -5.46 -17.13 -5.77
C THR A 696 -6.19 -16.60 -4.53
N TYR A 697 -6.77 -17.51 -3.75
CA TYR A 697 -7.62 -17.23 -2.59
C TYR A 697 -7.16 -18.06 -1.39
N ARG A 698 -7.37 -17.58 -0.16
CA ARG A 698 -7.28 -18.47 1.02
C ARG A 698 -8.62 -19.19 1.20
N SER A 699 -8.58 -20.38 1.79
CA SER A 699 -9.82 -21.09 2.16
C SER A 699 -10.71 -20.21 3.03
N THR A 700 -12.03 -20.25 2.80
CA THR A 700 -13.04 -19.53 3.59
C THR A 700 -12.80 -19.69 5.09
N PRO A 701 -12.81 -18.60 5.88
CA PRO A 701 -12.69 -18.69 7.33
C PRO A 701 -13.87 -19.51 7.88
N TYR A 702 -13.58 -20.72 8.34
CA TYR A 702 -14.54 -21.64 8.93
C TYR A 702 -13.94 -22.23 10.19
N PRO A 703 -14.68 -22.31 11.33
CA PRO A 703 -14.12 -22.69 12.63
C PRO A 703 -13.28 -23.98 12.54
N GLU A 704 -12.03 -23.96 13.00
CA GLU A 704 -11.06 -25.06 12.82
C GLU A 704 -11.58 -26.41 13.34
N ARG A 705 -12.38 -26.36 14.42
CA ARG A 705 -12.96 -27.53 15.09
C ARG A 705 -14.28 -28.02 14.48
N LYS A 706 -14.78 -27.40 13.41
CA LYS A 706 -15.99 -27.83 12.70
C LYS A 706 -15.64 -28.38 11.32
N MET A 707 -16.37 -29.41 10.89
CA MET A 707 -16.24 -29.95 9.54
C MET A 707 -16.87 -28.98 8.53
N ILE A 708 -16.21 -28.75 7.39
CA ILE A 708 -16.91 -28.22 6.21
C ILE A 708 -17.47 -29.42 5.47
N LEU A 709 -18.80 -29.50 5.36
CA LEU A 709 -19.51 -30.63 4.74
C LEU A 709 -19.23 -30.72 3.24
N PHE A 710 -19.55 -31.88 2.64
CA PHE A 710 -19.27 -32.12 1.22
C PHE A 710 -20.06 -31.18 0.32
N HIS A 711 -19.37 -30.62 -0.67
CA HIS A 711 -19.97 -29.74 -1.65
C HIS A 711 -19.18 -29.67 -2.94
N ASN A 712 -19.89 -29.30 -4.00
CA ASN A 712 -19.34 -28.74 -5.22
C ASN A 712 -19.40 -27.21 -5.12
N GLU A 713 -18.29 -26.55 -5.39
CA GLU A 713 -18.15 -25.11 -5.19
C GLU A 713 -19.07 -24.33 -6.14
N SER A 714 -19.82 -23.37 -5.60
CA SER A 714 -20.78 -22.55 -6.36
C SER A 714 -21.85 -23.31 -7.15
N SER A 715 -22.14 -24.57 -6.84
CA SER A 715 -23.19 -25.32 -7.57
C SER A 715 -24.61 -24.75 -7.38
N HIS A 716 -24.79 -23.87 -6.40
CA HIS A 716 -26.04 -23.14 -6.13
C HIS A 716 -26.15 -21.81 -6.92
N GLN A 717 -25.11 -21.42 -7.65
CA GLN A 717 -25.04 -20.19 -8.45
C GLN A 717 -25.28 -20.48 -9.93
N ASP A 718 -25.50 -19.44 -10.72
CA ASP A 718 -25.66 -19.49 -12.18
C ASP A 718 -24.33 -19.68 -12.92
N ARG A 719 -23.21 -19.48 -12.23
CA ARG A 719 -21.85 -19.65 -12.74
C ARG A 719 -20.94 -20.29 -11.69
N TRP A 720 -20.12 -21.26 -12.08
CA TRP A 720 -19.19 -21.96 -11.18
C TRP A 720 -17.85 -22.29 -11.86
N PRO A 721 -16.76 -22.50 -11.10
CA PRO A 721 -15.51 -22.98 -11.66
C PRO A 721 -15.63 -24.46 -12.02
N ARG A 722 -15.07 -24.89 -13.15
CA ARG A 722 -14.86 -26.32 -13.43
C ARG A 722 -13.58 -26.83 -12.77
N LYS A 723 -12.49 -26.06 -12.79
CA LYS A 723 -11.20 -26.48 -12.22
C LYS A 723 -10.94 -25.80 -10.89
N GLN A 724 -10.64 -26.60 -9.89
CA GLN A 724 -10.26 -26.13 -8.56
C GLN A 724 -8.92 -26.72 -8.17
N LEU A 725 -8.01 -25.89 -7.68
CA LEU A 725 -6.71 -26.32 -7.19
C LEU A 725 -6.58 -25.91 -5.73
N PHE A 726 -6.17 -26.83 -4.87
CA PHE A 726 -5.85 -26.55 -3.47
C PHE A 726 -4.38 -26.87 -3.22
N TYR A 727 -3.63 -25.89 -2.71
CA TYR A 727 -2.21 -25.96 -2.40
C TYR A 727 -1.98 -25.90 -0.89
N CYS A 728 -1.20 -26.84 -0.38
CA CYS A 728 -0.79 -26.87 1.02
C CYS A 728 0.48 -26.06 1.24
N GLU A 729 0.32 -24.81 1.70
CA GLU A 729 1.43 -23.99 2.18
C GLU A 729 1.91 -24.47 3.55
N GLN A 730 0.97 -24.85 4.42
CA GLN A 730 1.25 -25.36 5.76
C GLN A 730 0.19 -26.40 6.16
N PRO A 731 0.57 -27.68 6.36
CA PRO A 731 -0.35 -28.68 6.87
C PRO A 731 -0.62 -28.46 8.37
N SER A 732 -1.82 -28.84 8.82
CA SER A 732 -2.15 -28.92 10.25
C SER A 732 -1.33 -30.01 10.95
N LEU A 733 -1.06 -29.83 12.24
CA LEU A 733 -0.36 -30.83 13.06
C LEU A 733 -1.25 -32.04 13.38
N LYS A 734 -2.57 -31.83 13.48
CA LYS A 734 -3.56 -32.87 13.80
C LYS A 734 -4.86 -32.60 13.04
N GLY A 735 -5.38 -33.61 12.35
CA GLY A 735 -6.59 -33.51 11.54
C GLY A 735 -6.39 -32.66 10.28
N GLY A 736 -7.48 -32.15 9.71
CA GLY A 736 -7.44 -31.17 8.61
C GLY A 736 -7.21 -31.77 7.23
N ALA A 737 -7.46 -33.07 7.08
CA ALA A 737 -7.58 -33.70 5.78
C ALA A 737 -8.62 -32.96 4.92
N THR A 738 -8.48 -33.07 3.60
CA THR A 738 -9.48 -32.62 2.64
C THR A 738 -10.10 -33.86 2.01
N PRO A 739 -11.18 -34.41 2.59
CA PRO A 739 -11.90 -35.51 1.97
C PRO A 739 -12.40 -35.09 0.58
N VAL A 740 -12.25 -35.97 -0.38
CA VAL A 740 -12.70 -35.77 -1.76
C VAL A 740 -13.52 -36.96 -2.23
N VAL A 741 -14.55 -36.73 -3.04
CA VAL A 741 -15.51 -37.75 -3.49
C VAL A 741 -15.67 -37.69 -5.01
N ASP A 742 -15.59 -38.83 -5.69
CA ASP A 742 -15.99 -38.95 -7.11
C ASP A 742 -17.52 -38.89 -7.19
N CYS A 743 -18.06 -37.77 -7.67
CA CYS A 743 -19.49 -37.53 -7.78
C CYS A 743 -20.19 -38.46 -8.79
N ARG A 744 -19.44 -39.13 -9.68
CA ARG A 744 -19.96 -40.18 -10.56
C ARG A 744 -20.24 -41.45 -9.76
N LEU A 745 -19.34 -41.81 -8.83
CA LEU A 745 -19.55 -42.91 -7.90
C LEU A 745 -20.70 -42.59 -6.94
N MET A 746 -20.74 -41.35 -6.43
CA MET A 746 -21.87 -40.87 -5.62
C MET A 746 -23.20 -41.05 -6.37
N TYR A 747 -23.26 -40.58 -7.62
CA TYR A 747 -24.43 -40.77 -8.49
C TYR A 747 -24.81 -42.25 -8.67
N GLN A 748 -23.82 -43.13 -8.90
CA GLN A 748 -24.05 -44.57 -9.06
C GLN A 748 -24.57 -45.24 -7.78
N ARG A 749 -24.14 -44.79 -6.61
CA ARG A 749 -24.54 -45.33 -5.30
C ARG A 749 -25.85 -44.75 -4.77
N LEU A 750 -26.29 -43.58 -5.26
CA LEU A 750 -27.61 -43.06 -4.92
C LEU A 750 -28.71 -44.08 -5.27
N PRO A 751 -29.68 -44.34 -4.36
CA PRO A 751 -30.83 -45.17 -4.67
C PRO A 751 -31.55 -44.68 -5.94
N GLN A 752 -32.01 -45.62 -6.76
CA GLN A 752 -32.59 -45.32 -8.07
C GLN A 752 -33.75 -44.32 -7.98
N GLU A 753 -34.64 -44.48 -7.01
CA GLU A 753 -35.78 -43.58 -6.80
C GLU A 753 -35.33 -42.16 -6.45
N LEU A 754 -34.35 -42.04 -5.57
CA LEU A 754 -33.82 -40.73 -5.16
C LEU A 754 -33.10 -40.03 -6.30
N ARG A 755 -32.36 -40.79 -7.10
CA ARG A 755 -31.69 -40.31 -8.31
C ARG A 755 -32.70 -39.77 -9.33
N GLN A 756 -33.73 -40.53 -9.65
CA GLN A 756 -34.80 -40.10 -10.56
C GLN A 756 -35.51 -38.85 -10.02
N ARG A 757 -35.73 -38.77 -8.70
CA ARG A 757 -36.33 -37.60 -8.07
C ARG A 757 -35.45 -36.35 -8.20
N PHE A 758 -34.14 -36.49 -7.98
CA PHE A 758 -33.19 -35.39 -8.17
C PHE A 758 -33.02 -34.98 -9.63
N GLU A 759 -33.05 -35.91 -10.58
CA GLU A 759 -33.05 -35.61 -12.02
C GLU A 759 -34.31 -34.88 -12.47
N ALA A 760 -35.49 -35.35 -12.02
CA ALA A 760 -36.76 -34.79 -12.42
C ALA A 760 -37.04 -33.43 -11.78
N LYS A 761 -36.71 -33.28 -10.49
CA LYS A 761 -37.05 -32.07 -9.73
C LYS A 761 -35.92 -31.04 -9.67
N GLY A 762 -34.66 -31.45 -9.69
CA GLY A 762 -33.54 -30.57 -9.36
C GLY A 762 -33.59 -30.06 -7.91
N LEU A 763 -32.90 -28.94 -7.65
CA LEU A 763 -32.80 -28.30 -6.34
C LEU A 763 -33.28 -26.84 -6.42
N LEU A 764 -33.82 -26.35 -5.30
CA LEU A 764 -34.17 -24.95 -5.11
C LEU A 764 -33.47 -24.44 -3.85
N TYR A 765 -32.40 -23.67 -4.04
CA TYR A 765 -31.67 -23.04 -2.94
C TYR A 765 -32.38 -21.76 -2.52
N VAL A 766 -32.68 -21.63 -1.23
CA VAL A 766 -33.35 -20.45 -0.67
C VAL A 766 -32.35 -19.71 0.21
N ARG A 767 -32.23 -18.41 0.01
CA ARG A 767 -31.40 -17.53 0.84
C ARG A 767 -32.20 -16.31 1.27
N THR A 768 -32.16 -16.02 2.57
CA THR A 768 -32.86 -14.89 3.18
C THR A 768 -31.82 -13.90 3.71
N PHE A 769 -31.78 -12.72 3.09
CA PHE A 769 -30.99 -11.57 3.52
C PHE A 769 -31.84 -10.73 4.46
N ALA A 770 -31.56 -10.81 5.74
CA ALA A 770 -32.25 -10.05 6.78
C ALA A 770 -31.23 -9.59 7.84
N ASP A 771 -31.55 -8.49 8.52
CA ASP A 771 -30.68 -7.91 9.55
C ASP A 771 -30.33 -8.96 10.62
N LYS A 772 -29.04 -9.10 10.92
CA LYS A 772 -28.47 -10.05 11.91
C LYS A 772 -28.53 -11.55 11.56
N LEU A 773 -29.02 -11.93 10.39
CA LEU A 773 -29.16 -13.33 9.97
C LEU A 773 -28.08 -13.81 8.98
N ASP A 774 -27.70 -12.97 8.02
CA ASP A 774 -26.65 -13.20 7.02
C ASP A 774 -26.13 -11.83 6.55
N VAL A 775 -25.17 -11.80 5.63
CA VAL A 775 -24.71 -10.54 4.99
C VAL A 775 -25.89 -9.79 4.37
N PRO A 776 -25.91 -8.43 4.39
CA PRO A 776 -26.96 -7.66 3.72
C PRO A 776 -27.01 -7.95 2.22
N TRP A 777 -28.20 -7.87 1.62
CA TRP A 777 -28.35 -8.10 0.17
C TRP A 777 -27.54 -7.08 -0.65
N GLN A 778 -27.34 -5.87 -0.13
CA GLN A 778 -26.51 -4.82 -0.74
C GLN A 778 -25.07 -5.27 -0.90
N HIS A 779 -24.53 -5.95 0.12
CA HIS A 779 -23.19 -6.50 0.07
C HIS A 779 -23.10 -7.63 -0.96
N PHE A 780 -24.07 -8.55 -0.94
CA PHE A 780 -24.11 -9.70 -1.84
C PHE A 780 -24.25 -9.29 -3.33
N PHE A 781 -25.14 -8.35 -3.65
CA PHE A 781 -25.34 -7.87 -5.03
C PHE A 781 -24.39 -6.73 -5.41
N LYS A 782 -23.66 -6.16 -4.45
CA LYS A 782 -22.74 -5.02 -4.62
C LYS A 782 -23.43 -3.80 -5.24
N THR A 783 -24.64 -3.52 -4.78
CA THR A 783 -25.48 -2.40 -5.23
C THR A 783 -26.51 -2.03 -4.17
N GLU A 784 -26.84 -0.74 -4.09
CA GLU A 784 -27.95 -0.20 -3.28
C GLU A 784 -29.25 -0.12 -4.09
N ASP A 785 -29.19 -0.37 -5.40
CA ASP A 785 -30.36 -0.26 -6.29
C ASP A 785 -31.14 -1.57 -6.34
N ARG A 786 -32.34 -1.56 -5.74
CA ARG A 786 -33.29 -2.68 -5.82
C ARG A 786 -33.65 -3.05 -7.25
N ALA A 787 -33.83 -2.07 -8.14
CA ALA A 787 -34.20 -2.35 -9.53
C ALA A 787 -33.08 -3.11 -10.27
N GLU A 788 -31.82 -2.85 -9.92
CA GLU A 788 -30.69 -3.61 -10.42
C GLU A 788 -30.70 -5.06 -9.92
N VAL A 789 -30.99 -5.28 -8.63
CA VAL A 789 -31.13 -6.62 -8.06
C VAL A 789 -32.23 -7.40 -8.77
N GLU A 790 -33.41 -6.81 -8.94
CA GLU A 790 -34.53 -7.42 -9.63
C GLU A 790 -34.21 -7.76 -11.08
N ARG A 791 -33.47 -6.89 -11.78
CA ARG A 791 -33.00 -7.14 -13.14
C ARG A 791 -32.05 -8.34 -13.18
N ARG A 792 -31.04 -8.39 -12.29
CA ARG A 792 -30.10 -9.52 -12.21
C ARG A 792 -30.81 -10.83 -11.89
N CYS A 793 -31.73 -10.82 -10.91
CA CYS A 793 -32.51 -12.01 -10.58
C CYS A 793 -33.33 -12.49 -11.78
N ARG A 794 -33.95 -11.57 -12.54
CA ARG A 794 -34.69 -11.90 -13.76
C ARG A 794 -33.79 -12.50 -14.86
N GLU A 795 -32.62 -11.91 -15.08
CA GLU A 795 -31.63 -12.37 -16.08
C GLU A 795 -31.10 -13.78 -15.75
N SER A 796 -30.89 -14.09 -14.47
CA SER A 796 -30.38 -15.39 -14.00
C SER A 796 -31.48 -16.41 -13.67
N GLY A 797 -32.76 -16.07 -13.85
CA GLY A 797 -33.89 -16.96 -13.53
C GLY A 797 -34.06 -17.26 -12.04
N ILE A 798 -33.56 -16.38 -11.17
CA ILE A 798 -33.70 -16.43 -9.71
C ILE A 798 -35.08 -15.86 -9.35
N GLN A 799 -35.83 -16.53 -8.47
CA GLN A 799 -37.06 -15.98 -7.90
C GLN A 799 -36.70 -15.07 -6.72
N TRP A 800 -37.41 -13.97 -6.54
CA TRP A 800 -37.16 -13.06 -5.42
C TRP A 800 -38.45 -12.56 -4.78
N GLN A 801 -38.36 -12.23 -3.50
CA GLN A 801 -39.41 -11.61 -2.72
C GLN A 801 -38.80 -10.63 -1.71
N TRP A 802 -39.24 -9.38 -1.75
CA TRP A 802 -38.93 -8.41 -0.69
C TRP A 802 -39.82 -8.68 0.52
N LEU A 803 -39.22 -8.93 1.68
CA LEU A 803 -39.92 -9.18 2.95
C LEU A 803 -40.08 -7.91 3.80
N GLY A 804 -39.36 -6.84 3.44
CA GLY A 804 -39.38 -5.54 4.11
C GLY A 804 -38.61 -4.46 3.33
N ALA A 805 -38.29 -3.36 4.01
CA ALA A 805 -37.51 -2.25 3.44
C ALA A 805 -36.03 -2.58 3.23
N ASP A 806 -35.49 -3.57 3.95
CA ASP A 806 -34.10 -4.03 3.81
C ASP A 806 -33.97 -5.57 3.86
N GLU A 807 -35.09 -6.29 3.76
CA GLU A 807 -35.12 -7.76 3.77
C GLU A 807 -35.47 -8.32 2.38
N LEU A 808 -34.64 -9.23 1.88
CA LEU A 808 -34.80 -9.90 0.57
C LEU A 808 -34.70 -11.41 0.75
N GLN A 809 -35.60 -12.16 0.13
CA GLN A 809 -35.44 -13.60 -0.05
C GLN A 809 -35.27 -13.90 -1.53
N ILE A 810 -34.29 -14.74 -1.86
CA ILE A 810 -34.10 -15.29 -3.20
C ILE A 810 -34.25 -16.81 -3.20
N ARG A 811 -34.73 -17.36 -4.31
CA ARG A 811 -34.88 -18.80 -4.54
C ARG A 811 -34.25 -19.14 -5.90
N THR A 812 -33.13 -19.86 -5.88
CA THR A 812 -32.28 -20.13 -7.05
C THR A 812 -32.44 -21.59 -7.49
N PRO A 813 -32.97 -21.85 -8.69
CA PRO A 813 -33.09 -23.21 -9.22
C PRO A 813 -31.73 -23.73 -9.70
N GLY A 814 -31.28 -24.86 -9.17
CA GLY A 814 -30.03 -25.52 -9.53
C GLY A 814 -30.23 -26.98 -9.97
N PRO A 815 -29.35 -27.55 -10.79
CA PRO A 815 -29.36 -28.98 -11.04
C PRO A 815 -28.93 -29.74 -9.78
N ALA A 816 -29.50 -30.93 -9.56
CA ALA A 816 -28.96 -31.90 -8.61
C ALA A 816 -27.99 -32.87 -9.32
N ILE A 817 -28.36 -33.26 -10.54
CA ILE A 817 -27.59 -34.10 -11.45
C ILE A 817 -27.22 -33.30 -12.69
N ILE A 818 -25.96 -33.38 -13.09
CA ILE A 818 -25.46 -32.81 -14.35
C ILE A 818 -24.82 -33.89 -15.20
N ARG A 819 -24.74 -33.64 -16.52
CA ARG A 819 -23.87 -34.40 -17.42
C ARG A 819 -22.61 -33.58 -17.69
N HIS A 820 -21.46 -34.14 -17.39
CA HIS A 820 -20.20 -33.43 -17.55
C HIS A 820 -19.93 -33.16 -19.04
N PRO A 821 -19.64 -31.91 -19.45
CA PRO A 821 -19.60 -31.51 -20.86
C PRO A 821 -18.47 -32.12 -21.68
N VAL A 822 -17.44 -32.69 -21.02
CA VAL A 822 -16.30 -33.33 -21.69
C VAL A 822 -16.42 -34.86 -21.69
N THR A 823 -16.88 -35.45 -20.58
CA THR A 823 -16.94 -36.93 -20.45
C THR A 823 -18.31 -37.51 -20.74
N GLY A 824 -19.38 -36.71 -20.72
CA GLY A 824 -20.76 -37.16 -20.87
C GLY A 824 -21.32 -37.93 -19.66
N GLU A 825 -20.49 -38.23 -18.66
CA GLU A 825 -20.89 -38.96 -17.45
C GLU A 825 -21.83 -38.13 -16.58
N ALA A 826 -22.81 -38.80 -15.97
CA ALA A 826 -23.70 -38.20 -14.99
C ALA A 826 -22.99 -38.07 -13.63
N SER A 827 -23.21 -36.94 -12.97
CA SER A 827 -22.54 -36.55 -11.72
C SER A 827 -23.53 -35.91 -10.75
N PHE A 828 -23.46 -36.29 -9.48
CA PHE A 828 -24.20 -35.64 -8.40
C PHE A 828 -23.50 -34.32 -8.02
N PHE A 829 -24.04 -33.18 -8.45
CA PHE A 829 -23.40 -31.87 -8.38
C PHE A 829 -24.24 -30.91 -7.56
N ASN A 830 -23.82 -30.61 -6.33
CA ASN A 830 -24.68 -29.92 -5.37
C ASN A 830 -23.92 -29.34 -4.16
N GLN A 831 -24.64 -28.55 -3.38
CA GLN A 831 -24.21 -27.98 -2.10
C GLN A 831 -25.30 -28.16 -1.03
N VAL A 832 -26.05 -29.26 -1.11
CA VAL A 832 -27.25 -29.48 -0.27
C VAL A 832 -26.91 -29.56 1.21
N GLN A 833 -25.81 -30.22 1.58
CA GLN A 833 -25.41 -30.35 2.99
C GLN A 833 -25.04 -29.02 3.65
N LEU A 834 -24.57 -28.03 2.88
CA LEU A 834 -24.25 -26.70 3.42
C LEU A 834 -25.46 -25.75 3.49
N HIS A 835 -26.60 -26.15 2.93
CA HIS A 835 -27.81 -25.33 2.90
C HIS A 835 -28.97 -25.92 3.69
N HIS A 836 -29.08 -27.25 3.76
CA HIS A 836 -30.21 -27.89 4.43
C HIS A 836 -30.11 -27.74 5.94
N ILE A 837 -31.20 -27.31 6.58
CA ILE A 837 -31.22 -27.03 8.03
C ILE A 837 -30.95 -28.26 8.91
N HIS A 838 -31.20 -29.48 8.41
CA HIS A 838 -30.85 -30.72 9.11
C HIS A 838 -29.35 -30.87 9.37
N CYS A 839 -28.51 -30.25 8.54
CA CYS A 839 -27.05 -30.32 8.66
C CYS A 839 -26.47 -29.27 9.63
N LEU A 840 -27.32 -28.44 10.23
CA LEU A 840 -26.92 -27.57 11.32
C LEU A 840 -26.74 -28.38 12.61
N ASP A 841 -25.94 -27.84 13.53
CA ASP A 841 -25.88 -28.35 14.90
C ASP A 841 -27.30 -28.35 15.50
N PRO A 842 -27.74 -29.41 16.20
CA PRO A 842 -29.12 -29.53 16.68
C PRO A 842 -29.58 -28.33 17.52
N ASP A 843 -28.73 -27.84 18.43
CA ASP A 843 -29.07 -26.71 19.30
C ASP A 843 -29.20 -25.43 18.46
N VAL A 844 -28.27 -25.22 17.52
CA VAL A 844 -28.31 -24.08 16.59
C VAL A 844 -29.55 -24.14 15.68
N ARG A 845 -29.93 -25.33 15.21
CA ARG A 845 -31.12 -25.54 14.39
C ARG A 845 -32.37 -25.17 15.16
N GLU A 846 -32.51 -25.64 16.39
CA GLU A 846 -33.66 -25.37 17.27
C GLU A 846 -33.76 -23.88 17.59
N ASP A 847 -32.65 -23.24 17.94
CA ASP A 847 -32.57 -21.81 18.23
C ASP A 847 -32.99 -20.96 17.02
N LEU A 848 -32.45 -21.26 15.83
CA LEU A 848 -32.80 -20.53 14.60
C LEU A 848 -34.26 -20.75 14.19
N LEU A 849 -34.78 -21.97 14.35
CA LEU A 849 -36.20 -22.26 14.10
C LEU A 849 -37.10 -21.51 15.08
N ALA A 850 -36.73 -21.43 16.36
CA ALA A 850 -37.50 -20.72 17.37
C ALA A 850 -37.50 -19.20 17.15
N MET A 851 -36.36 -18.62 16.75
CA MET A 851 -36.23 -17.19 16.52
C MET A 851 -36.89 -16.72 15.23
N TYR A 852 -36.76 -17.48 14.14
CA TYR A 852 -37.07 -16.98 12.79
C TYR A 852 -38.16 -17.78 12.07
N GLY A 853 -38.42 -19.02 12.50
CA GLY A 853 -39.29 -19.94 11.79
C GLY A 853 -38.67 -20.48 10.50
N LEU A 854 -39.26 -21.53 9.95
CA LEU A 854 -38.74 -22.23 8.77
C LEU A 854 -38.62 -21.34 7.53
N GLU A 855 -39.60 -20.45 7.33
CA GLU A 855 -39.71 -19.61 6.13
C GLU A 855 -38.68 -18.46 6.07
N ARG A 856 -38.09 -18.07 7.21
CA ARG A 856 -37.10 -16.98 7.30
C ARG A 856 -35.70 -17.48 7.66
N MET A 857 -35.45 -18.78 7.53
CA MET A 857 -34.11 -19.34 7.69
C MET A 857 -33.10 -18.63 6.77
N PRO A 858 -31.87 -18.33 7.24
CA PRO A 858 -30.85 -17.68 6.42
C PRO A 858 -30.58 -18.44 5.13
N ARG A 859 -30.52 -19.77 5.22
CA ARG A 859 -30.31 -20.70 4.11
C ARG A 859 -31.19 -21.92 4.30
N ASN A 860 -31.77 -22.40 3.21
CA ASN A 860 -32.40 -23.71 3.13
C ASN A 860 -32.32 -24.26 1.70
N VAL A 861 -32.65 -25.54 1.50
CA VAL A 861 -32.73 -26.15 0.16
C VAL A 861 -33.92 -27.11 0.09
N TYR A 862 -34.63 -27.03 -1.04
CA TYR A 862 -35.80 -27.82 -1.37
C TYR A 862 -35.56 -28.58 -2.68
N TYR A 863 -36.47 -29.50 -3.03
CA TYR A 863 -36.57 -29.92 -4.43
C TYR A 863 -36.96 -28.74 -5.32
N GLY A 864 -36.64 -28.79 -6.61
CA GLY A 864 -36.90 -27.67 -7.53
C GLY A 864 -38.38 -27.28 -7.69
N ASP A 865 -39.31 -28.16 -7.34
CA ASP A 865 -40.75 -27.88 -7.26
C ASP A 865 -41.19 -27.19 -5.95
N GLY A 866 -40.24 -26.92 -5.05
CA GLY A 866 -40.47 -26.32 -3.73
C GLY A 866 -40.83 -27.31 -2.62
N THR A 867 -40.93 -28.61 -2.91
CA THR A 867 -41.20 -29.61 -1.87
C THR A 867 -39.99 -29.81 -0.94
N PRO A 868 -40.16 -29.97 0.39
CA PRO A 868 -39.06 -30.19 1.31
C PRO A 868 -38.25 -31.45 0.99
N ILE A 869 -36.94 -31.39 1.20
CA ILE A 869 -36.08 -32.57 1.24
C ILE A 869 -36.21 -33.17 2.63
N GLU A 870 -36.43 -34.47 2.71
CA GLU A 870 -36.66 -35.14 3.99
C GLU A 870 -35.35 -35.28 4.78
N ASP A 871 -35.38 -35.11 6.11
CA ASP A 871 -34.21 -35.27 6.98
C ASP A 871 -33.51 -36.63 6.78
N ALA A 872 -34.28 -37.71 6.60
CA ALA A 872 -33.75 -39.05 6.30
C ALA A 872 -32.99 -39.14 4.96
N VAL A 873 -33.32 -38.29 3.98
CA VAL A 873 -32.56 -38.17 2.74
C VAL A 873 -31.22 -37.51 3.01
N MET A 874 -31.20 -36.46 3.84
CA MET A 874 -29.96 -35.77 4.20
C MET A 874 -29.01 -36.64 5.00
N GLU A 875 -29.54 -37.44 5.92
CA GLU A 875 -28.78 -38.46 6.66
C GLU A 875 -28.15 -39.48 5.70
N LEU A 876 -28.96 -40.06 4.80
CA LEU A 876 -28.49 -40.99 3.77
C LEU A 876 -27.41 -40.36 2.87
N LEU A 877 -27.58 -39.10 2.44
CA LEU A 877 -26.58 -38.40 1.64
C LEU A 877 -25.26 -38.24 2.40
N GLY A 878 -25.31 -37.94 3.71
CA GLY A 878 -24.13 -37.89 4.57
C GLY A 878 -23.40 -39.22 4.65
N GLU A 879 -24.12 -40.30 4.90
CA GLU A 879 -23.56 -41.65 4.93
C GLU A 879 -22.92 -42.05 3.59
N LEU A 880 -23.59 -41.74 2.48
CA LEU A 880 -23.09 -42.05 1.14
C LEU A 880 -21.84 -41.24 0.77
N TYR A 881 -21.81 -39.94 1.11
CA TYR A 881 -20.62 -39.12 0.91
C TYR A 881 -19.43 -39.67 1.70
N GLU A 882 -19.65 -39.98 2.98
CA GLU A 882 -18.62 -40.59 3.83
C GLU A 882 -18.14 -41.94 3.29
N ALA A 883 -19.06 -42.79 2.82
CA ALA A 883 -18.73 -44.09 2.23
C ALA A 883 -18.01 -44.00 0.86
N CYS A 884 -18.08 -42.84 0.19
CA CYS A 884 -17.38 -42.57 -1.07
C CYS A 884 -16.12 -41.71 -0.88
N ALA A 885 -15.89 -41.16 0.31
CA ALA A 885 -14.83 -40.21 0.57
C ALA A 885 -13.45 -40.88 0.58
N VAL A 886 -12.53 -40.29 -0.16
CA VAL A 886 -11.11 -40.57 -0.07
C VAL A 886 -10.46 -39.47 0.76
N ARG A 887 -9.71 -39.87 1.79
CA ARG A 887 -8.98 -38.97 2.69
C ARG A 887 -7.49 -39.13 2.51
N PHE A 888 -6.78 -38.02 2.56
CA PHE A 888 -5.33 -37.97 2.58
C PHE A 888 -4.86 -36.84 3.47
N ASP A 889 -3.74 -37.08 4.15
CA ASP A 889 -3.08 -36.05 4.93
C ASP A 889 -2.27 -35.15 4.01
N TRP A 890 -2.36 -33.84 4.27
CA TRP A 890 -1.62 -32.83 3.55
C TRP A 890 -0.14 -32.89 3.89
N GLN A 891 0.71 -32.82 2.88
CA GLN A 891 2.13 -32.50 3.01
C GLN A 891 2.38 -31.09 2.49
N LYS A 892 3.38 -30.41 3.08
CA LYS A 892 3.78 -29.09 2.58
C LYS A 892 4.20 -29.22 1.12
N GLY A 893 3.63 -28.38 0.26
CA GLY A 893 3.90 -28.37 -1.17
C GLY A 893 2.92 -29.19 -2.01
N ASP A 894 2.06 -30.01 -1.40
CA ASP A 894 1.04 -30.75 -2.13
C ASP A 894 0.08 -29.81 -2.87
N VAL A 895 -0.34 -30.22 -4.07
CA VAL A 895 -1.44 -29.58 -4.80
C VAL A 895 -2.45 -30.65 -5.20
N ILE A 896 -3.73 -30.47 -4.89
CA ILE A 896 -4.80 -31.27 -5.50
C ILE A 896 -5.56 -30.43 -6.54
N LEU A 897 -5.65 -30.94 -7.76
CA LEU A 897 -6.46 -30.40 -8.85
C LEU A 897 -7.74 -31.25 -8.94
N LEU A 898 -8.91 -30.63 -8.83
CA LEU A 898 -10.22 -31.25 -8.94
C LEU A 898 -10.99 -30.68 -10.13
N ASP A 899 -11.76 -31.55 -10.80
CA ASP A 899 -12.86 -31.13 -11.66
C ASP A 899 -14.11 -31.02 -10.80
N ASN A 900 -14.49 -29.79 -10.44
CA ASN A 900 -15.60 -29.47 -9.54
C ASN A 900 -16.94 -30.05 -10.01
N MET A 901 -17.09 -30.34 -11.30
CA MET A 901 -18.31 -30.94 -11.86
C MET A 901 -18.33 -32.47 -11.70
N LEU A 902 -17.19 -33.09 -11.38
CA LEU A 902 -17.03 -34.53 -11.17
C LEU A 902 -16.58 -34.89 -9.75
N ALA A 903 -16.13 -33.93 -8.95
CA ALA A 903 -15.60 -34.14 -7.62
C ALA A 903 -16.17 -33.16 -6.61
N ALA A 904 -16.66 -33.68 -5.48
CA ALA A 904 -17.01 -32.89 -4.31
C ALA A 904 -15.86 -32.95 -3.29
N HIS A 905 -15.77 -31.93 -2.43
CA HIS A 905 -14.74 -31.87 -1.40
C HIS A 905 -15.32 -31.38 -0.06
N ALA A 906 -14.60 -31.69 1.00
CA ALA A 906 -14.91 -31.33 2.38
C ALA A 906 -13.64 -30.89 3.12
N ARG A 907 -13.78 -30.52 4.39
CA ARG A 907 -12.64 -30.28 5.29
C ARG A 907 -12.90 -30.88 6.66
N ASP A 908 -12.11 -31.86 7.04
CA ASP A 908 -12.16 -32.42 8.38
C ASP A 908 -11.70 -31.38 9.44
N PRO A 909 -12.18 -31.47 10.70
CA PRO A 909 -11.69 -30.65 11.79
C PRO A 909 -10.18 -30.77 12.01
N TYR A 910 -9.55 -29.71 12.51
CA TYR A 910 -8.12 -29.70 12.81
C TYR A 910 -7.75 -28.85 14.02
N GLU A 911 -6.51 -29.04 14.49
CA GLU A 911 -5.90 -28.27 15.56
C GLU A 911 -4.58 -27.63 15.07
N GLY A 912 -4.39 -26.36 15.40
CA GLY A 912 -3.18 -25.61 15.09
C GLY A 912 -3.17 -25.00 13.67
N PRO A 913 -2.07 -24.34 13.28
CA PRO A 913 -2.03 -23.57 12.05
C PRO A 913 -2.13 -24.46 10.81
N ARG A 914 -3.07 -24.14 9.91
CA ARG A 914 -3.26 -24.78 8.60
C ARG A 914 -3.41 -23.70 7.54
N LYS A 915 -2.63 -23.77 6.46
CA LYS A 915 -2.69 -22.81 5.35
C LYS A 915 -2.87 -23.55 4.03
N ILE A 916 -4.11 -23.52 3.51
CA ILE A 916 -4.46 -24.00 2.18
C ILE A 916 -4.82 -22.80 1.30
N VAL A 917 -4.23 -22.76 0.10
CA VAL A 917 -4.44 -21.73 -0.90
C VAL A 917 -5.18 -22.33 -2.09
N VAL A 918 -6.13 -21.61 -2.66
CA VAL A 918 -7.05 -22.08 -3.68
C VAL A 918 -6.86 -21.28 -4.97
N ALA A 919 -6.85 -21.94 -6.11
CA ALA A 919 -6.99 -21.33 -7.43
C ALA A 919 -8.20 -21.93 -8.15
N MET A 920 -8.89 -21.11 -8.93
CA MET A 920 -10.07 -21.53 -9.68
C MET A 920 -9.96 -21.04 -11.12
N GLY A 921 -10.49 -21.81 -12.05
CA GLY A 921 -10.49 -21.45 -13.46
C GLY A 921 -11.51 -22.25 -14.26
N ASP A 922 -11.59 -21.95 -15.55
CA ASP A 922 -12.52 -22.57 -16.48
C ASP A 922 -13.97 -22.41 -16.00
N MET A 923 -14.45 -21.16 -15.96
CA MET A 923 -15.79 -20.84 -15.44
C MET A 923 -16.87 -21.29 -16.41
N TYR A 924 -17.85 -22.03 -15.89
CA TYR A 924 -19.02 -22.54 -16.63
C TYR A 924 -20.28 -21.79 -16.24
N GLU A 925 -21.12 -21.49 -17.23
CA GLU A 925 -22.46 -20.93 -17.00
C GLU A 925 -23.52 -22.03 -17.05
N GLN A 926 -24.51 -21.95 -16.17
CA GLN A 926 -25.59 -22.93 -16.07
C GLN A 926 -26.40 -23.05 -17.37
N LYS A 927 -26.52 -21.97 -18.14
CA LYS A 927 -27.23 -21.96 -19.43
C LYS A 927 -26.57 -22.87 -20.47
N ASP A 928 -25.25 -22.99 -20.44
CA ASP A 928 -24.47 -23.78 -21.40
C ASP A 928 -24.72 -25.29 -21.23
N LEU A 929 -25.07 -25.73 -20.01
CA LEU A 929 -25.54 -27.09 -19.75
C LEU A 929 -26.92 -27.35 -20.38
N ARG A 930 -27.82 -26.36 -20.33
CA ARG A 930 -29.19 -26.48 -20.85
C ARG A 930 -29.22 -26.55 -22.37
N GLU A 931 -28.47 -25.69 -23.06
CA GLU A 931 -28.42 -25.65 -24.53
C GLU A 931 -27.87 -26.96 -25.14
N ARG A 932 -26.88 -27.59 -24.50
CA ARG A 932 -26.33 -28.88 -24.93
C ARG A 932 -27.25 -30.06 -24.61
N THR A 933 -28.01 -29.99 -23.52
CA THR A 933 -28.99 -31.04 -23.18
C THR A 933 -30.15 -31.06 -24.18
N VAL A 934 -30.59 -29.88 -24.64
CA VAL A 934 -31.61 -29.74 -25.70
C VAL A 934 -31.07 -30.19 -27.08
N ALA A 935 -29.80 -29.87 -27.39
CA ALA A 935 -29.16 -30.34 -28.63
C ALA A 935 -28.93 -31.86 -28.64
N ALA A 936 -28.54 -32.45 -27.51
CA ALA A 936 -28.38 -33.90 -27.37
C ALA A 936 -29.73 -34.63 -27.42
N SER A 937 -30.79 -34.11 -26.78
CA SER A 937 -32.12 -34.71 -26.89
C SER A 937 -32.68 -34.59 -28.30
N ALA A 938 -32.40 -33.50 -29.03
CA ALA A 938 -32.79 -33.35 -30.43
C ALA A 938 -32.05 -34.32 -31.37
N ALA A 939 -30.76 -34.60 -31.10
CA ALA A 939 -29.99 -35.60 -31.82
C ALA A 939 -30.48 -37.04 -31.54
N ASP A 940 -30.77 -37.37 -30.28
CA ASP A 940 -31.32 -38.68 -29.90
C ASP A 940 -32.74 -38.89 -30.47
N THR A 941 -33.53 -37.82 -30.63
CA THR A 941 -34.87 -37.91 -31.26
C THR A 941 -34.78 -38.09 -32.79
N LEU A 942 -33.72 -37.57 -33.42
CA LEU A 942 -33.44 -37.77 -34.85
C LEU A 942 -32.86 -39.16 -35.14
N GLU A 943 -32.05 -39.73 -34.24
CA GLU A 943 -31.56 -41.12 -34.35
C GLU A 943 -32.63 -42.17 -33.99
N ALA A 944 -33.62 -41.84 -33.16
CA ALA A 944 -34.76 -42.73 -32.89
C ALA A 944 -35.86 -42.68 -33.99
N GLN A 945 -35.79 -41.70 -34.91
CA GLN A 945 -36.69 -41.56 -36.06
C GLN A 945 -36.07 -42.00 -37.39
N ALA A 946 -34.79 -42.41 -37.40
CA ALA A 946 -34.08 -43.04 -38.51
C ALA A 946 -33.93 -44.54 -38.26
#